data_AF-C9SX67-F1
#
_entry.id   AF-C9SX67-F1
#
_cell.length_a   1.000
_cell.length_b   1.000
_cell.length_c   1.000
_cell.angle_alpha   90.00
_cell.angle_beta   90.00
_cell.angle_gamma   90.00
#
_symmetry.space_group_name_H-M   'P 1'
#
loop_
_entity.id
_entity.type
_entity.pdbx_description
1 polymer ?
#
loop_
_entity_poly.entity_id
_entity_poly.type
_entity_poly.pdbx_seq_one_letter_code
_entity_poly.pdbx_strand_id
1 'polypeptide(L)'
;MASDDPVKEQSPRQLDLARLQDGPYVLRTLLEDVPLSADGPVTDVKINCVEYFDHNLYVGTSASELLHFVQIPPDPSDPSGRPTFILASRLQPPFAETNNTKPGVQQILLLPRVSKACILCNWTVTFYSLPELSPVFGTTQVKNCNWVGGVDLNDPQDDPDADDPVTILLSLNRRIQVVRIGDDPRAIKNIDVGGSTISVRRDTIACVADSRSYSLLDVTRQLKIPLMTISSLDDSQPGGEIGQAQNIAGSVEGGILRSVSAVQNRPLQAAQAQGHSRSTSLGGSLPLRPSDSSPPTPSASPRPPHGPHLPPPSENDKPLPEAPTQEAQEAPPASEPAAPPKAKPVFLKPHIVSPTPDEFLLVTGTGLSEPGIGLFVNLDGDPTRPTVEFERYPREVVVDGGSSDLASSQTSPSDAEEGYLLASMAREVDKEMRHGIEIQRWDGDGSEPDNSKFWLEAESIPGIEQASVTLGIRSMIGEEETHFSEIVDRICQRKFSPFSLGSLEPSTLSLKSADSRTASSLERVSRERELFDRDNDTQRKESLPDGWQSSRNAEEEAFVARFAKTQSRVAVWAGNHIWWAVRNPILLQLEARIDAACTHDGETGRIALDRRAVFTALNSIRGREPKTELEFVTFSYIRQRAAVLLFGDLLQPSDDSFSDGEVKALEEVLLDSALDARVILSLVPGLQNEIIESKRGTWVFSGVKKAAEQYLRSHSFDRSQHTLGSLDARVIQFLRRFLGSWRKKKDFGSIPDKEEVLRSVDAALLIVLLELDRDAPKGIARSSTTIRAELNEVVDKGVDCFDRAVSLLESYHRLFVLSRLYQSRKMAGDVLAVWRRIIEGERDDGGELRDGEQRVREYLMKINSQALVQEYGLWLANRNPKLGVQVFAEDKGRAPRFEPTTVVALLRAEAPTAVKYYLEHLVFGKGHTGYVNDLITYYLDIVTGELHSSQTSREAFAATMMRYGRAVCGCCNSWAAQKTTMPPRSVPASSLCPASCLFPRSSFSMAENDAHEDAIRLLVHKLGDFDTAVSYCLRGGSSIYTPLSRGRKDSMPTHEMQARLFRAVLGEFLTIADVSERVEQTGALLERFGGWFEIDDILGLIPDGWSVDIVAGFLVRRLRRLMQEKHESSVMKALSSAENLRVNHELIVRIDEMGPTNEAAQ
;
A
#
# COMPACT_ATOMS: atom_id res chain seq x y z
N MET A 1 -11.09 33.97 27.96
CA MET A 1 -11.17 33.27 29.28
C MET A 1 -10.90 31.81 28.99
N ALA A 2 -10.09 31.13 29.80
CA ALA A 2 -9.82 29.70 29.60
C ALA A 2 -10.97 28.87 30.19
N SER A 3 -11.27 27.74 29.56
CA SER A 3 -12.15 26.70 30.06
C SER A 3 -11.33 25.44 30.28
N ASP A 4 -10.92 25.21 31.52
CA ASP A 4 -10.26 23.97 31.94
C ASP A 4 -11.33 22.89 32.14
N ASP A 5 -11.53 22.03 31.13
CA ASP A 5 -12.33 20.82 31.27
C ASP A 5 -11.51 19.73 31.99
N PRO A 6 -11.97 19.21 33.15
CA PRO A 6 -11.22 18.20 33.89
C PRO A 6 -11.31 16.84 33.17
N VAL A 7 -10.14 16.29 32.80
CA VAL A 7 -10.03 14.93 32.28
C VAL A 7 -10.51 13.94 33.35
N LYS A 8 -11.62 13.24 33.08
CA LYS A 8 -12.09 12.14 33.94
C LYS A 8 -11.18 10.93 33.77
N GLU A 9 -10.56 10.51 34.86
CA GLU A 9 -9.87 9.22 34.94
C GLU A 9 -10.85 8.08 34.62
N GLN A 10 -10.41 7.11 33.79
CA GLN A 10 -11.27 6.02 33.36
C GLN A 10 -11.33 4.92 34.44
N SER A 11 -12.53 4.66 34.94
CA SER A 11 -12.76 3.63 35.97
C SER A 11 -12.72 2.22 35.38
N PRO A 12 -12.47 1.15 36.17
CA PRO A 12 -12.45 -0.22 35.66
C PRO A 12 -13.78 -0.68 35.01
N ARG A 13 -14.93 -0.06 35.32
CA ARG A 13 -16.20 -0.28 34.61
C ARG A 13 -16.14 0.08 33.12
N GLN A 14 -15.17 0.89 32.72
CA GLN A 14 -15.04 1.41 31.37
C GLN A 14 -14.41 0.39 30.39
N LEU A 15 -13.68 -0.61 30.89
CA LEU A 15 -13.24 -1.76 30.07
C LEU A 15 -14.39 -2.71 29.74
N ASP A 16 -15.33 -2.93 30.66
CA ASP A 16 -16.54 -3.71 30.37
C ASP A 16 -17.47 -2.97 29.40
N LEU A 17 -17.58 -1.64 29.52
CA LEU A 17 -18.28 -0.81 28.54
C LEU A 17 -17.65 -0.84 27.13
N ALA A 18 -16.32 -0.94 27.02
CA ALA A 18 -15.66 -1.11 25.73
C ALA A 18 -16.01 -2.47 25.08
N ARG A 19 -16.12 -3.53 25.88
CA ARG A 19 -16.60 -4.85 25.43
C ARG A 19 -18.09 -4.86 25.06
N LEU A 20 -18.91 -4.01 25.67
CA LEU A 20 -20.33 -3.86 25.31
C LEU A 20 -20.55 -3.11 23.97
N GLN A 21 -19.48 -2.62 23.31
CA GLN A 21 -19.56 -1.85 22.06
C GLN A 21 -18.85 -2.50 20.86
N ASP A 22 -18.23 -3.68 21.02
CA ASP A 22 -17.53 -4.37 19.92
C ASP A 22 -18.39 -5.38 19.13
N GLY A 23 -19.63 -5.62 19.60
CA GLY A 23 -20.60 -6.54 19.02
C GLY A 23 -21.56 -5.90 18.00
N PRO A 24 -22.41 -6.72 17.33
CA PRO A 24 -23.22 -6.30 16.19
C PRO A 24 -24.45 -5.43 16.52
N TYR A 25 -24.85 -5.31 17.79
CA TYR A 25 -25.94 -4.43 18.22
C TYR A 25 -25.54 -3.62 19.45
N VAL A 26 -26.14 -2.44 19.60
CA VAL A 26 -26.03 -1.57 20.76
C VAL A 26 -27.43 -1.11 21.20
N LEU A 27 -27.65 -0.99 22.50
CA LEU A 27 -28.90 -0.44 23.03
C LEU A 27 -28.88 1.09 22.98
N ARG A 28 -29.92 1.72 22.43
CA ARG A 28 -30.12 3.17 22.43
C ARG A 28 -31.43 3.50 23.12
N THR A 29 -31.41 4.41 24.08
CA THR A 29 -32.62 4.86 24.80
C THR A 29 -33.74 5.27 23.84
N LEU A 30 -34.92 4.68 24.01
CA LEU A 30 -36.17 5.12 23.41
C LEU A 30 -37.00 5.91 24.43
N LEU A 31 -37.20 5.35 25.63
CA LEU A 31 -37.91 6.02 26.72
C LEU A 31 -37.39 5.55 28.10
N GLU A 32 -37.11 6.51 28.97
CA GLU A 32 -36.72 6.30 30.37
C GLU A 32 -37.86 6.73 31.30
N ASP A 33 -37.85 6.26 32.55
CA ASP A 33 -38.85 6.62 33.56
C ASP A 33 -40.33 6.47 33.12
N VAL A 34 -40.64 5.39 32.38
CA VAL A 34 -42.01 5.04 32.00
C VAL A 34 -42.90 5.01 33.26
N PRO A 35 -43.98 5.82 33.34
CA PRO A 35 -44.84 5.85 34.51
C PRO A 35 -45.71 4.59 34.58
N LEU A 36 -45.23 3.57 35.29
CA LEU A 36 -45.92 2.28 35.45
C LEU A 36 -47.09 2.29 36.46
N SER A 37 -47.37 3.43 37.09
CA SER A 37 -48.39 3.58 38.15
C SER A 37 -49.04 4.96 38.10
N ALA A 38 -50.20 5.12 38.75
CA ALA A 38 -50.86 6.41 38.98
C ALA A 38 -50.48 7.02 40.35
N ASP A 39 -50.38 6.18 41.38
CA ASP A 39 -50.38 6.62 42.79
C ASP A 39 -48.96 6.67 43.42
N GLY A 40 -47.92 6.70 42.58
CA GLY A 40 -46.51 6.66 42.99
C GLY A 40 -45.81 5.32 42.70
N PRO A 41 -44.55 5.14 43.14
CA PRO A 41 -43.71 4.01 42.74
C PRO A 41 -44.15 2.68 43.37
N VAL A 42 -44.95 1.92 42.63
CA VAL A 42 -45.34 0.54 42.95
C VAL A 42 -44.35 -0.42 42.27
N THR A 43 -43.49 -1.06 43.06
CA THR A 43 -42.33 -1.85 42.59
C THR A 43 -42.66 -3.20 41.96
N ASP A 44 -43.94 -3.55 41.80
CA ASP A 44 -44.43 -4.85 41.28
C ASP A 44 -45.15 -4.73 39.92
N VAL A 45 -45.33 -3.50 39.42
CA VAL A 45 -45.83 -3.28 38.06
C VAL A 45 -44.67 -3.35 37.07
N LYS A 46 -44.87 -4.04 35.94
CA LYS A 46 -43.88 -4.22 34.88
C LYS A 46 -44.49 -4.04 33.50
N ILE A 47 -43.63 -3.76 32.52
CA ILE A 47 -43.96 -3.79 31.09
C ILE A 47 -44.04 -5.25 30.62
N ASN A 48 -45.18 -5.65 30.08
CA ASN A 48 -45.40 -6.97 29.50
C ASN A 48 -45.13 -6.98 27.98
N CYS A 49 -45.52 -5.91 27.28
CA CYS A 49 -45.34 -5.76 25.84
C CYS A 49 -45.28 -4.27 25.47
N VAL A 50 -44.62 -3.99 24.34
CA VAL A 50 -44.47 -2.67 23.74
C VAL A 50 -44.78 -2.81 22.25
N GLU A 51 -45.41 -1.84 21.62
CA GLU A 51 -45.51 -1.71 20.16
C GLU A 51 -45.26 -0.25 19.76
N TYR A 52 -44.72 -0.03 18.56
CA TYR A 52 -44.42 1.30 18.03
C TYR A 52 -44.89 1.37 16.58
N PHE A 53 -45.47 2.50 16.18
CA PHE A 53 -45.95 2.78 14.83
C PHE A 53 -46.18 4.29 14.65
N ASP A 54 -45.73 4.86 13.53
CA ASP A 54 -45.98 6.26 13.14
C ASP A 54 -45.83 7.25 14.30
N HIS A 55 -44.63 7.34 14.89
CA HIS A 55 -44.32 8.25 16.00
C HIS A 55 -45.18 8.07 17.28
N ASN A 56 -45.88 6.94 17.42
CA ASN A 56 -46.67 6.59 18.59
C ASN A 56 -46.13 5.30 19.24
N LEU A 57 -45.95 5.34 20.57
CA LEU A 57 -45.43 4.25 21.39
C LEU A 57 -46.53 3.74 22.35
N TYR A 58 -46.82 2.45 22.29
CA TYR A 58 -47.89 1.80 23.06
C TYR A 58 -47.29 0.78 24.03
N VAL A 59 -47.59 0.89 25.33
CA VAL A 59 -46.98 0.08 26.40
C VAL A 59 -48.06 -0.63 27.21
N GLY A 60 -48.05 -1.96 27.22
CA GLY A 60 -48.98 -2.79 27.99
C GLY A 60 -48.36 -3.26 29.31
N THR A 61 -49.04 -3.00 30.44
CA THR A 61 -48.53 -3.29 31.79
C THR A 61 -49.19 -4.51 32.44
N SER A 62 -48.49 -5.08 33.44
CA SER A 62 -49.07 -6.12 34.32
C SER A 62 -50.27 -5.62 35.16
N ALA A 63 -50.39 -4.31 35.37
CA ALA A 63 -51.52 -3.70 36.09
C ALA A 63 -52.84 -3.68 35.30
N SER A 64 -52.88 -4.26 34.09
CA SER A 64 -54.00 -4.15 33.13
C SER A 64 -54.18 -2.73 32.57
N GLU A 65 -53.11 -1.94 32.53
CA GLU A 65 -53.12 -0.61 31.89
C GLU A 65 -52.43 -0.66 30.52
N LEU A 66 -52.93 0.18 29.62
CA LEU A 66 -52.36 0.48 28.31
C LEU A 66 -51.97 1.95 28.30
N LEU A 67 -50.68 2.22 28.21
CA LEU A 67 -50.12 3.57 28.10
C LEU A 67 -49.87 3.88 26.63
N HIS A 68 -50.15 5.11 26.22
CA HIS A 68 -49.92 5.61 24.87
C HIS A 68 -49.14 6.91 24.94
N PHE A 69 -47.98 6.92 24.30
CA PHE A 69 -47.12 8.08 24.20
C PHE A 69 -47.03 8.56 22.76
N VAL A 70 -47.07 9.87 22.56
CA VAL A 70 -46.81 10.52 21.27
C VAL A 70 -45.39 11.08 21.30
N GLN A 71 -44.63 10.82 20.24
CA GLN A 71 -43.30 11.37 20.03
C GLN A 71 -43.40 12.83 19.56
N ILE A 72 -42.68 13.72 20.22
CA ILE A 72 -42.43 15.09 19.78
C ILE A 72 -41.03 15.12 19.17
N PRO A 73 -40.87 15.51 17.89
CA PRO A 73 -39.55 15.66 17.28
C PRO A 73 -38.73 16.76 17.98
N PRO A 74 -37.39 16.68 17.95
CA PRO A 74 -36.54 17.72 18.52
C PRO A 74 -36.74 19.08 17.82
N ASP A 75 -36.34 20.15 18.49
CA ASP A 75 -36.31 21.50 17.89
C ASP A 75 -35.38 21.48 16.67
N PRO A 76 -35.80 21.92 15.46
CA PRO A 76 -34.93 21.98 14.28
C PRO A 76 -33.71 22.90 14.46
N SER A 77 -33.67 23.70 15.53
CA SER A 77 -32.52 24.50 15.96
C SER A 77 -31.46 23.71 16.73
N ASP A 78 -31.79 22.53 17.26
CA ASP A 78 -30.89 21.62 17.98
C ASP A 78 -30.75 20.27 17.24
N PRO A 79 -29.77 20.13 16.33
CA PRO A 79 -29.53 18.86 15.62
C PRO A 79 -28.96 17.74 16.51
N SER A 80 -28.71 18.01 17.80
CA SER A 80 -28.32 17.00 18.80
C SER A 80 -29.47 16.58 19.72
N GLY A 81 -30.62 17.26 19.63
CA GLY A 81 -31.81 16.98 20.42
C GLY A 81 -32.35 15.58 20.14
N ARG A 82 -32.63 14.82 21.19
CA ARG A 82 -33.39 13.57 21.08
C ARG A 82 -34.89 13.89 20.99
N PRO A 83 -35.68 13.10 20.24
CA PRO A 83 -37.13 13.18 20.33
C PRO A 83 -37.60 12.90 21.77
N THR A 84 -38.72 13.49 22.16
CA THR A 84 -39.27 13.37 23.53
C THR A 84 -40.68 12.79 23.49
N PHE A 85 -41.00 11.90 24.42
CA PHE A 85 -42.31 11.25 24.47
C PHE A 85 -43.21 11.88 25.53
N ILE A 86 -44.43 12.25 25.14
CA ILE A 86 -45.47 12.69 26.07
C ILE A 86 -46.54 11.61 26.23
N LEU A 87 -46.95 11.33 27.48
CA LEU A 87 -48.07 10.42 27.76
C LEU A 87 -49.38 11.08 27.29
N ALA A 88 -49.93 10.60 26.18
CA ALA A 88 -51.15 11.11 25.57
C ALA A 88 -52.41 10.47 26.16
N SER A 89 -52.37 9.17 26.45
CA SER A 89 -53.45 8.49 27.17
C SER A 89 -52.97 7.33 28.06
N ARG A 90 -53.77 7.05 29.10
CA ARG A 90 -53.69 5.84 29.92
C ARG A 90 -55.09 5.23 29.98
N LEU A 91 -55.23 4.01 29.47
CA LEU A 91 -56.49 3.29 29.34
C LEU A 91 -56.44 2.00 30.15
N GLN A 92 -57.59 1.52 30.61
CA GLN A 92 -57.75 0.20 31.23
C GLN A 92 -58.70 -0.64 30.35
N PRO A 93 -58.16 -1.53 29.49
CA PRO A 93 -58.97 -2.33 28.56
C PRO A 93 -60.02 -3.19 29.30
N PRO A 94 -61.31 -3.16 28.90
CA PRO A 94 -62.35 -3.90 29.61
C PRO A 94 -62.26 -5.40 29.32
N PHE A 95 -61.96 -6.19 30.36
CA PHE A 95 -61.83 -7.65 30.30
C PHE A 95 -62.98 -8.37 31.01
N ALA A 96 -63.18 -9.66 30.71
CA ALA A 96 -64.14 -10.50 31.40
C ALA A 96 -63.52 -11.17 32.64
N GLU A 97 -64.17 -11.08 33.80
CA GLU A 97 -63.74 -11.79 35.01
C GLU A 97 -64.11 -13.29 34.94
N THR A 98 -63.30 -14.06 34.20
CA THR A 98 -63.46 -15.53 34.06
C THR A 98 -62.38 -16.35 34.76
N ASN A 99 -61.20 -15.77 35.01
CA ASN A 99 -60.02 -16.45 35.55
C ASN A 99 -59.48 -15.76 36.80
N ASN A 100 -58.94 -16.54 37.75
CA ASN A 100 -58.29 -16.01 38.96
C ASN A 100 -56.94 -15.34 38.69
N THR A 101 -56.32 -15.60 37.54
CA THR A 101 -55.04 -14.99 37.12
C THR A 101 -55.31 -13.77 36.24
N LYS A 102 -54.85 -12.60 36.70
CA LYS A 102 -54.89 -11.33 35.95
C LYS A 102 -53.47 -10.99 35.45
N PRO A 103 -53.03 -11.49 34.27
CA PRO A 103 -51.70 -11.21 33.73
C PRO A 103 -51.48 -9.76 33.26
N GLY A 104 -52.52 -8.95 33.16
CA GLY A 104 -52.46 -7.58 32.66
C GLY A 104 -52.77 -7.48 31.16
N VAL A 105 -52.22 -6.47 30.50
CA VAL A 105 -52.16 -6.43 29.03
C VAL A 105 -51.07 -7.40 28.58
N GLN A 106 -51.44 -8.41 27.80
CA GLN A 106 -50.59 -9.53 27.41
C GLN A 106 -49.97 -9.33 26.03
N GLN A 107 -50.72 -8.70 25.13
CA GLN A 107 -50.33 -8.47 23.76
C GLN A 107 -51.05 -7.24 23.19
N ILE A 108 -50.31 -6.44 22.44
CA ILE A 108 -50.81 -5.42 21.53
C ILE A 108 -50.57 -5.97 20.11
N LEU A 109 -51.53 -5.80 19.20
CA LEU A 109 -51.37 -6.05 17.76
C LEU A 109 -51.91 -4.84 17.00
N LEU A 110 -51.03 -4.10 16.33
CA LEU A 110 -51.40 -2.99 15.47
C LEU A 110 -51.76 -3.51 14.08
N LEU A 111 -52.73 -2.88 13.41
CA LEU A 111 -53.16 -3.20 12.05
C LEU A 111 -53.20 -1.90 11.21
N PRO A 112 -52.04 -1.38 10.75
CA PRO A 112 -51.93 -0.09 10.08
C PRO A 112 -52.88 0.11 8.89
N ARG A 113 -52.94 -0.85 7.96
CA ARG A 113 -53.77 -0.81 6.74
C ARG A 113 -55.28 -0.62 6.95
N VAL A 114 -55.78 -0.85 8.17
CA VAL A 114 -57.18 -0.58 8.54
C VAL A 114 -57.31 0.43 9.69
N SER A 115 -56.20 1.03 10.12
CA SER A 115 -56.09 1.95 11.26
C SER A 115 -56.76 1.42 12.54
N LYS A 116 -56.57 0.13 12.86
CA LYS A 116 -57.11 -0.53 14.07
C LYS A 116 -56.02 -1.16 14.93
N ALA A 117 -56.30 -1.37 16.22
CA ALA A 117 -55.49 -2.15 17.14
C ALA A 117 -56.33 -3.21 17.86
N CYS A 118 -55.76 -4.39 18.05
CA CYS A 118 -56.32 -5.48 18.86
C CYS A 118 -55.50 -5.60 20.15
N ILE A 119 -56.14 -5.40 21.30
CA ILE A 119 -55.49 -5.47 22.62
C ILE A 119 -56.01 -6.69 23.38
N LEU A 120 -55.10 -7.60 23.73
CA LEU A 120 -55.38 -8.75 24.59
C LEU A 120 -55.07 -8.39 26.04
N CYS A 121 -56.11 -8.29 26.86
CA CYS A 121 -56.00 -8.02 28.30
C CYS A 121 -56.81 -9.04 29.10
N ASN A 122 -56.17 -9.66 30.09
CA ASN A 122 -56.72 -10.72 30.93
C ASN A 122 -57.59 -11.74 30.14
N TRP A 123 -57.02 -12.32 29.08
CA TRP A 123 -57.64 -13.33 28.19
C TRP A 123 -58.87 -12.84 27.39
N THR A 124 -59.05 -11.53 27.28
CA THR A 124 -60.12 -10.87 26.50
C THR A 124 -59.51 -9.95 25.45
N VAL A 125 -59.87 -10.11 24.17
CA VAL A 125 -59.49 -9.16 23.10
C VAL A 125 -60.51 -8.04 23.01
N THR A 126 -60.01 -6.82 22.94
CA THR A 126 -60.74 -5.56 22.70
C THR A 126 -60.14 -4.83 21.50
N PHE A 127 -60.93 -3.97 20.84
CA PHE A 127 -60.56 -3.32 19.58
C PHE A 127 -60.60 -1.81 19.69
N TYR A 128 -59.61 -1.13 19.11
CA TYR A 128 -59.46 0.33 19.13
C TYR A 128 -59.04 0.88 17.75
N SER A 129 -59.16 2.19 17.53
CA SER A 129 -58.58 2.88 16.38
C SER A 129 -57.12 3.25 16.61
N LEU A 130 -56.35 3.39 15.53
CA LEU A 130 -55.04 4.02 15.54
C LEU A 130 -55.14 5.48 15.08
N PRO A 131 -54.25 6.38 15.56
CA PRO A 131 -53.28 6.16 16.63
C PRO A 131 -53.87 6.36 18.05
N GLU A 132 -55.02 7.03 18.17
CA GLU A 132 -55.54 7.55 19.46
C GLU A 132 -56.05 6.51 20.47
N LEU A 133 -56.14 5.23 20.09
CA LEU A 133 -56.74 4.15 20.88
C LEU A 133 -58.18 4.44 21.38
N SER A 134 -59.01 5.07 20.54
CA SER A 134 -60.46 5.16 20.81
C SER A 134 -61.13 3.80 20.58
N PRO A 135 -61.99 3.28 21.50
CA PRO A 135 -62.63 1.97 21.32
C PRO A 135 -63.53 1.89 20.07
N VAL A 136 -63.41 0.81 19.30
CA VAL A 136 -64.22 0.56 18.08
C VAL A 136 -65.10 -0.68 18.23
N PHE A 137 -66.04 -0.84 17.29
CA PHE A 137 -66.99 -1.97 17.24
C PHE A 137 -67.87 -2.11 18.51
N GLY A 138 -68.07 -1.01 19.25
CA GLY A 138 -68.93 -0.95 20.42
C GLY A 138 -68.45 -1.82 21.58
N THR A 139 -69.31 -2.71 22.08
CA THR A 139 -69.00 -3.63 23.19
C THR A 139 -68.48 -5.00 22.71
N THR A 140 -67.89 -5.06 21.51
CA THR A 140 -67.42 -6.34 20.92
C THR A 140 -66.15 -6.82 21.63
N GLN A 141 -66.27 -7.92 22.38
CA GLN A 141 -65.20 -8.54 23.15
C GLN A 141 -65.06 -10.02 22.81
N VAL A 142 -63.84 -10.48 22.50
CA VAL A 142 -63.56 -11.90 22.28
C VAL A 142 -62.96 -12.51 23.56
N LYS A 143 -63.76 -13.32 24.26
CA LYS A 143 -63.43 -13.86 25.59
C LYS A 143 -62.77 -15.25 25.48
N ASN A 144 -61.89 -15.56 26.43
CA ASN A 144 -61.11 -16.80 26.47
C ASN A 144 -60.23 -16.96 25.22
N CYS A 145 -59.49 -15.89 24.90
CA CYS A 145 -58.53 -15.84 23.82
C CYS A 145 -57.11 -15.95 24.38
N ASN A 146 -56.29 -16.84 23.81
CA ASN A 146 -54.91 -17.09 24.27
C ASN A 146 -53.90 -16.13 23.65
N TRP A 147 -54.07 -15.82 22.37
CA TRP A 147 -53.25 -14.89 21.59
C TRP A 147 -54.06 -14.37 20.38
N VAL A 148 -53.66 -13.21 19.87
CA VAL A 148 -54.22 -12.56 18.67
C VAL A 148 -53.08 -12.24 17.71
N GLY A 149 -53.17 -12.64 16.44
CA GLY A 149 -52.02 -12.56 15.54
C GLY A 149 -52.30 -13.18 14.18
N GLY A 150 -51.30 -13.83 13.59
CA GLY A 150 -51.47 -14.53 12.30
C GLY A 150 -51.86 -13.60 11.15
N VAL A 151 -51.49 -12.31 11.23
CA VAL A 151 -51.33 -11.45 10.05
C VAL A 151 -50.33 -12.13 9.11
N ASP A 152 -50.48 -11.91 7.80
CA ASP A 152 -49.50 -12.42 6.85
C ASP A 152 -48.22 -11.60 6.94
N LEU A 153 -47.05 -12.25 6.95
CA LEU A 153 -45.78 -11.54 6.84
C LEU A 153 -45.31 -11.37 5.38
N ASN A 154 -46.08 -11.86 4.40
CA ASN A 154 -45.82 -11.69 2.96
C ASN A 154 -46.77 -10.69 2.27
N ASP A 155 -47.86 -10.28 2.92
CA ASP A 155 -48.85 -9.32 2.40
C ASP A 155 -48.28 -7.90 2.60
N PRO A 156 -48.02 -7.11 1.53
CA PRO A 156 -47.33 -5.83 1.66
C PRO A 156 -48.05 -4.89 2.61
N GLN A 157 -47.32 -4.40 3.61
CA GLN A 157 -47.89 -3.61 4.70
C GLN A 157 -48.09 -2.14 4.32
N ASP A 158 -47.39 -1.67 3.27
CA ASP A 158 -47.27 -0.27 2.85
C ASP A 158 -48.05 0.11 1.58
N ASP A 159 -48.85 -0.79 0.99
CA ASP A 159 -49.70 -0.43 -0.18
C ASP A 159 -50.87 0.47 0.28
N PRO A 160 -50.91 1.76 -0.09
CA PRO A 160 -51.89 2.71 0.40
C PRO A 160 -53.20 2.69 -0.40
N ASP A 161 -53.21 2.09 -1.60
CA ASP A 161 -54.41 1.97 -2.45
C ASP A 161 -55.19 0.67 -2.13
N ALA A 162 -54.62 -0.22 -1.32
CA ALA A 162 -55.20 -1.50 -0.90
C ALA A 162 -56.18 -1.39 0.27
N ASP A 163 -57.36 -0.82 0.01
CA ASP A 163 -58.55 -0.66 0.89
C ASP A 163 -59.20 -2.02 1.33
N ASP A 164 -58.41 -3.10 1.35
CA ASP A 164 -58.86 -4.49 1.42
C ASP A 164 -58.65 -5.08 2.83
N PRO A 165 -59.71 -5.52 3.54
CA PRO A 165 -59.64 -5.78 4.98
C PRO A 165 -58.66 -6.90 5.39
N VAL A 166 -57.89 -6.66 6.46
CA VAL A 166 -56.79 -7.51 6.93
C VAL A 166 -57.32 -8.80 7.57
N THR A 167 -56.67 -9.94 7.32
CA THR A 167 -57.03 -11.24 7.91
C THR A 167 -56.14 -11.58 9.11
N ILE A 168 -56.76 -11.78 10.27
CA ILE A 168 -56.11 -12.19 11.52
C ILE A 168 -56.61 -13.57 12.01
N LEU A 169 -55.83 -14.17 12.90
CA LEU A 169 -56.14 -15.39 13.64
C LEU A 169 -56.35 -15.06 15.13
N LEU A 170 -57.40 -15.65 15.73
CA LEU A 170 -57.70 -15.60 17.15
C LEU A 170 -57.66 -17.01 17.73
N SER A 171 -56.73 -17.31 18.63
CA SER A 171 -56.72 -18.58 19.35
C SER A 171 -57.72 -18.55 20.49
N LEU A 172 -58.75 -19.39 20.42
CA LEU A 172 -59.70 -19.66 21.50
C LEU A 172 -59.38 -21.02 22.11
N ASN A 173 -59.77 -21.25 23.37
CA ASN A 173 -59.46 -22.48 24.13
C ASN A 173 -59.66 -23.82 23.38
N ARG A 174 -60.55 -23.89 22.38
CA ARG A 174 -60.87 -25.10 21.59
C ARG A 174 -60.60 -25.02 20.08
N ARG A 175 -60.30 -23.84 19.52
CA ARG A 175 -60.20 -23.63 18.06
C ARG A 175 -59.46 -22.33 17.74
N ILE A 176 -58.83 -22.26 16.58
CA ILE A 176 -58.37 -20.99 15.99
C ILE A 176 -59.48 -20.46 15.10
N GLN A 177 -59.83 -19.19 15.27
CA GLN A 177 -60.88 -18.51 14.50
C GLN A 177 -60.26 -17.46 13.58
N VAL A 178 -60.50 -17.58 12.27
CA VAL A 178 -60.03 -16.67 11.22
C VAL A 178 -61.03 -15.52 11.10
N VAL A 179 -60.55 -14.28 11.21
CA VAL A 179 -61.38 -13.06 11.22
C VAL A 179 -60.81 -12.03 10.24
N ARG A 180 -61.67 -11.45 9.40
CA ARG A 180 -61.34 -10.23 8.62
C ARG A 180 -61.67 -9.00 9.46
N ILE A 181 -60.74 -8.04 9.52
CA ILE A 181 -60.92 -6.75 10.20
C ILE A 181 -61.00 -5.65 9.15
N GLY A 182 -62.02 -4.81 9.24
CA GLY A 182 -62.23 -3.61 8.43
C GLY A 182 -63.16 -2.66 9.20
N ASP A 183 -64.27 -2.26 8.58
CA ASP A 183 -65.38 -1.55 9.25
C ASP A 183 -66.03 -2.38 10.38
N ASP A 184 -66.06 -3.70 10.22
CA ASP A 184 -66.55 -4.67 11.21
C ASP A 184 -65.58 -5.86 11.33
N PRO A 185 -65.45 -6.50 12.51
CA PRO A 185 -64.74 -7.76 12.68
C PRO A 185 -65.61 -8.95 12.22
N ARG A 186 -65.31 -9.53 11.06
CA ARG A 186 -66.11 -10.59 10.43
C ARG A 186 -65.42 -11.96 10.50
N ALA A 187 -66.00 -12.90 11.24
CA ALA A 187 -65.49 -14.26 11.32
C ALA A 187 -65.71 -15.01 9.99
N ILE A 188 -64.61 -15.46 9.37
CA ILE A 188 -64.64 -16.19 8.09
C ILE A 188 -64.71 -17.71 8.33
N LYS A 189 -63.85 -18.23 9.21
CA LYS A 189 -63.54 -19.66 9.30
C LYS A 189 -63.15 -20.07 10.72
N ASN A 190 -63.36 -21.34 11.05
CA ASN A 190 -62.84 -21.95 12.28
C ASN A 190 -61.95 -23.14 11.91
N ILE A 191 -60.89 -23.35 12.67
CA ILE A 191 -59.94 -24.46 12.52
C ILE A 191 -59.84 -25.13 13.90
N ASP A 192 -60.18 -26.42 13.98
CA ASP A 192 -60.37 -27.12 15.26
C ASP A 192 -59.03 -27.56 15.90
N VAL A 193 -58.14 -26.58 16.09
CA VAL A 193 -56.90 -26.65 16.86
C VAL A 193 -57.10 -25.88 18.16
N GLY A 194 -57.30 -26.61 19.26
CA GLY A 194 -57.41 -26.03 20.60
C GLY A 194 -56.06 -25.88 21.31
N GLY A 195 -56.02 -25.11 22.40
CA GLY A 195 -54.84 -24.99 23.26
C GLY A 195 -53.62 -24.28 22.65
N SER A 196 -53.74 -23.66 21.48
CA SER A 196 -52.63 -22.95 20.83
C SER A 196 -52.17 -21.73 21.64
N THR A 197 -50.85 -21.55 21.70
CA THR A 197 -50.13 -20.56 22.53
C THR A 197 -49.42 -19.45 21.72
N ILE A 198 -49.03 -19.72 20.47
CA ILE A 198 -48.41 -18.77 19.53
C ILE A 198 -48.62 -19.22 18.07
N SER A 199 -48.61 -18.28 17.12
CA SER A 199 -48.48 -18.55 15.68
C SER A 199 -47.71 -17.48 14.92
N VAL A 200 -47.07 -17.85 13.80
CA VAL A 200 -46.57 -16.95 12.75
C VAL A 200 -47.10 -17.44 11.40
N ARG A 201 -47.46 -16.54 10.47
CA ARG A 201 -48.02 -16.90 9.15
C ARG A 201 -47.22 -16.31 8.00
N ARG A 202 -47.00 -17.15 6.99
CA ARG A 202 -46.44 -16.83 5.66
C ARG A 202 -47.42 -17.40 4.62
N ASP A 203 -48.01 -16.54 3.81
CA ASP A 203 -49.10 -16.85 2.88
C ASP A 203 -50.21 -17.69 3.56
N THR A 204 -50.58 -18.83 2.96
CA THR A 204 -51.60 -19.74 3.49
C THR A 204 -51.14 -20.57 4.68
N ILE A 205 -49.83 -20.60 5.00
CA ILE A 205 -49.25 -21.49 6.02
C ILE A 205 -48.97 -20.73 7.32
N ALA A 206 -49.68 -21.12 8.38
CA ALA A 206 -49.41 -20.66 9.73
C ALA A 206 -48.65 -21.75 10.50
N CYS A 207 -47.41 -21.45 10.92
CA CYS A 207 -46.74 -22.26 11.94
C CYS A 207 -47.34 -21.94 13.31
N VAL A 208 -47.73 -22.96 14.07
CA VAL A 208 -48.50 -22.87 15.31
C VAL A 208 -47.93 -23.80 16.37
N ALA A 209 -47.86 -23.34 17.62
CA ALA A 209 -47.56 -24.20 18.76
C ALA A 209 -48.77 -24.34 19.70
N ASP A 210 -48.82 -25.47 20.40
CA ASP A 210 -49.61 -25.66 21.62
C ASP A 210 -48.68 -25.59 22.87
N SER A 211 -48.94 -26.35 23.93
CA SER A 211 -48.08 -26.40 25.12
C SER A 211 -47.05 -27.54 25.10
N ARG A 212 -47.00 -28.34 24.03
CA ARG A 212 -46.13 -29.53 23.89
C ARG A 212 -45.46 -29.66 22.52
N SER A 213 -46.09 -29.20 21.45
CA SER A 213 -45.66 -29.47 20.07
C SER A 213 -45.85 -28.29 19.10
N TYR A 214 -45.05 -28.29 18.04
CA TYR A 214 -45.19 -27.41 16.89
C TYR A 214 -45.99 -28.09 15.77
N SER A 215 -46.61 -27.32 14.89
CA SER A 215 -47.35 -27.81 13.71
C SER A 215 -47.52 -26.73 12.65
N LEU A 216 -47.47 -27.09 11.37
CA LEU A 216 -47.87 -26.21 10.27
C LEU A 216 -49.36 -26.39 9.98
N LEU A 217 -50.09 -25.28 9.79
CA LEU A 217 -51.51 -25.25 9.44
C LEU A 217 -51.72 -24.52 8.12
N ASP A 218 -52.28 -25.19 7.12
CA ASP A 218 -52.84 -24.53 5.95
C ASP A 218 -54.19 -23.91 6.32
N VAL A 219 -54.20 -22.59 6.50
CA VAL A 219 -55.37 -21.80 6.89
C VAL A 219 -56.49 -21.92 5.84
N THR A 220 -56.11 -22.05 4.57
CA THR A 220 -57.03 -22.11 3.43
C THR A 220 -57.61 -23.52 3.24
N ARG A 221 -56.80 -24.57 3.32
CA ARG A 221 -57.20 -25.98 3.11
C ARG A 221 -57.56 -26.77 4.38
N GLN A 222 -57.37 -26.20 5.58
CA GLN A 222 -57.56 -26.89 6.87
C GLN A 222 -56.68 -28.16 7.01
N LEU A 223 -55.47 -28.14 6.45
CA LEU A 223 -54.49 -29.21 6.63
C LEU A 223 -53.59 -28.89 7.84
N LYS A 224 -53.19 -29.91 8.60
CA LYS A 224 -52.21 -29.83 9.70
C LYS A 224 -51.07 -30.81 9.46
N ILE A 225 -49.84 -30.33 9.51
CA ILE A 225 -48.63 -31.15 9.52
C ILE A 225 -48.05 -31.07 10.95
N PRO A 226 -48.06 -32.15 11.75
CA PRO A 226 -47.43 -32.15 13.06
C PRO A 226 -45.90 -32.20 12.91
N LEU A 227 -45.22 -31.33 13.66
CA LEU A 227 -43.75 -31.26 13.73
C LEU A 227 -43.26 -31.86 15.06
N MET A 228 -42.05 -31.49 15.50
CA MET A 228 -41.43 -31.95 16.75
C MET A 228 -42.06 -31.35 18.02
N THR A 229 -41.72 -31.95 19.16
CA THR A 229 -42.06 -31.44 20.49
C THR A 229 -41.19 -30.26 20.91
N ILE A 230 -41.75 -29.38 21.75
CA ILE A 230 -41.06 -28.23 22.34
C ILE A 230 -40.07 -28.72 23.41
N SER A 231 -40.45 -29.75 24.19
CA SER A 231 -39.52 -30.48 25.04
C SER A 231 -39.13 -31.83 24.43
N SER A 232 -37.84 -32.09 24.32
CA SER A 232 -37.30 -33.38 23.86
C SER A 232 -37.46 -34.51 24.89
N LEU A 233 -37.90 -34.19 26.11
CA LEU A 233 -38.20 -35.14 27.19
C LEU A 233 -39.70 -35.52 27.26
N ASP A 234 -40.54 -34.99 26.37
CA ASP A 234 -41.99 -35.26 26.37
C ASP A 234 -42.34 -36.44 25.46
N ASP A 235 -42.32 -37.66 26.02
CA ASP A 235 -42.67 -38.92 25.35
C ASP A 235 -44.11 -38.98 24.75
N SER A 236 -44.94 -37.94 24.94
CA SER A 236 -46.25 -37.88 24.29
C SER A 236 -46.10 -37.58 22.79
N GLN A 237 -46.05 -38.64 21.98
CA GLN A 237 -46.10 -38.52 20.52
C GLN A 237 -47.24 -37.59 20.08
N PRO A 238 -47.00 -36.67 19.13
CA PRO A 238 -48.09 -35.91 18.53
C PRO A 238 -49.09 -36.86 17.87
N GLY A 239 -50.36 -36.44 17.77
CA GLY A 239 -51.40 -37.27 17.17
C GLY A 239 -51.16 -37.46 15.68
N GLY A 240 -50.70 -38.65 15.28
CA GLY A 240 -50.41 -39.03 13.90
C GLY A 240 -48.92 -38.99 13.53
N GLU A 241 -48.57 -39.49 12.35
CA GLU A 241 -47.18 -39.56 11.90
C GLU A 241 -46.61 -38.14 11.63
N ILE A 242 -45.41 -37.87 12.16
CA ILE A 242 -44.72 -36.58 12.03
C ILE A 242 -44.44 -36.31 10.56
N GLY A 243 -44.67 -35.09 10.09
CA GLY A 243 -44.50 -34.69 8.70
C GLY A 243 -45.64 -35.10 7.75
N GLN A 244 -46.70 -35.78 8.21
CA GLN A 244 -47.86 -36.10 7.35
C GLN A 244 -49.01 -35.11 7.50
N ALA A 245 -49.56 -34.63 6.38
CA ALA A 245 -50.69 -33.72 6.33
C ALA A 245 -52.01 -34.40 6.71
N GLN A 246 -52.65 -33.91 7.77
CA GLN A 246 -53.92 -34.37 8.31
C GLN A 246 -55.02 -33.36 7.99
N ASN A 247 -56.24 -33.81 7.70
CA ASN A 247 -57.36 -32.93 7.38
C ASN A 247 -58.20 -32.59 8.64
N ILE A 248 -58.37 -31.30 8.93
CA ILE A 248 -59.17 -30.75 10.04
C ILE A 248 -60.36 -29.90 9.53
N ALA A 249 -60.91 -30.23 8.35
CA ALA A 249 -62.22 -29.73 7.94
C ALA A 249 -63.30 -30.46 8.76
N GLY A 250 -63.86 -29.78 9.75
CA GLY A 250 -64.79 -30.36 10.73
C GLY A 250 -66.01 -31.04 10.12
N SER A 251 -66.34 -32.24 10.62
CA SER A 251 -67.59 -32.94 10.28
C SER A 251 -68.81 -32.15 10.73
N VAL A 252 -69.87 -32.16 9.91
CA VAL A 252 -71.07 -31.32 10.09
C VAL A 252 -72.04 -31.85 11.15
N GLU A 253 -71.86 -33.09 11.65
CA GLU A 253 -72.69 -33.68 12.71
C GLU A 253 -71.89 -33.99 13.99
N GLY A 254 -72.51 -33.75 15.14
CA GLY A 254 -71.84 -33.69 16.44
C GLY A 254 -71.40 -35.04 17.02
N GLY A 255 -70.14 -35.41 16.80
CA GLY A 255 -69.46 -36.55 17.45
C GLY A 255 -68.44 -36.11 18.51
N ILE A 256 -68.68 -36.43 19.78
CA ILE A 256 -67.75 -36.07 20.88
C ILE A 256 -66.62 -37.11 20.98
N LEU A 257 -65.44 -36.80 20.43
CA LEU A 257 -64.21 -37.50 20.78
C LEU A 257 -63.76 -37.08 22.19
N ARG A 258 -63.93 -37.98 23.16
CA ARG A 258 -63.53 -37.74 24.56
C ARG A 258 -62.08 -38.15 24.79
N SER A 259 -61.22 -37.20 25.15
CA SER A 259 -59.98 -37.51 25.88
C SER A 259 -60.36 -38.00 27.28
N VAL A 260 -60.22 -39.30 27.55
CA VAL A 260 -60.63 -39.90 28.83
C VAL A 260 -59.48 -39.84 29.83
N SER A 261 -59.65 -39.07 30.90
CA SER A 261 -58.82 -39.12 32.11
C SER A 261 -59.55 -39.91 33.21
N ALA A 262 -59.01 -41.06 33.62
CA ALA A 262 -59.54 -41.85 34.73
C ALA A 262 -58.41 -42.57 35.49
N VAL A 263 -58.49 -42.60 36.82
CA VAL A 263 -57.54 -43.29 37.70
C VAL A 263 -58.25 -44.47 38.36
N GLN A 264 -57.77 -45.70 38.14
CA GLN A 264 -57.90 -46.84 39.06
C GLN A 264 -57.01 -48.02 38.61
N ASN A 265 -56.90 -49.07 39.43
CA ASN A 265 -55.77 -49.99 39.45
C ASN A 265 -56.15 -51.48 39.28
N ARG A 266 -55.18 -52.30 38.82
CA ARG A 266 -55.07 -53.79 38.91
C ARG A 266 -55.97 -54.67 37.98
N PRO A 267 -55.58 -55.94 37.64
CA PRO A 267 -54.39 -56.31 36.84
C PRO A 267 -54.57 -57.52 35.86
N LEU A 268 -53.49 -57.89 35.14
CA LEU A 268 -53.27 -59.16 34.37
C LEU A 268 -54.10 -59.33 33.06
N GLN A 269 -53.65 -60.02 31.98
CA GLN A 269 -52.40 -60.77 31.75
C GLN A 269 -51.97 -60.85 30.25
N ALA A 270 -50.66 -60.77 30.01
CA ALA A 270 -49.81 -61.32 28.93
C ALA A 270 -50.31 -61.54 27.46
N ALA A 271 -49.56 -60.93 26.52
CA ALA A 271 -49.04 -61.57 25.29
C ALA A 271 -47.76 -60.85 24.81
N GLN A 272 -46.88 -61.50 24.05
CA GLN A 272 -45.53 -61.01 23.69
C GLN A 272 -45.38 -60.66 22.21
N ALA A 273 -44.61 -59.61 21.88
CA ALA A 273 -43.69 -59.57 20.73
C ALA A 273 -42.67 -58.42 20.87
N GLN A 274 -41.44 -58.61 20.38
CA GLN A 274 -40.39 -57.58 20.26
C GLN A 274 -40.03 -57.40 18.77
N GLY A 275 -39.48 -56.24 18.38
CA GLY A 275 -38.96 -56.04 17.03
C GLY A 275 -38.31 -54.67 16.81
N HIS A 276 -36.98 -54.62 16.77
CA HIS A 276 -36.21 -53.48 16.25
C HIS A 276 -36.10 -53.61 14.69
N SER A 277 -35.53 -52.71 13.89
CA SER A 277 -34.55 -51.64 14.14
C SER A 277 -34.39 -50.71 12.92
N ARG A 278 -33.86 -49.49 13.14
CA ARG A 278 -32.99 -48.65 12.26
C ARG A 278 -33.28 -48.49 10.75
N SER A 279 -33.14 -47.27 10.25
CA SER A 279 -32.81 -46.97 8.85
C SER A 279 -31.94 -45.71 8.76
N THR A 280 -31.01 -45.67 7.79
CA THR A 280 -30.13 -44.52 7.48
C THR A 280 -29.77 -44.50 5.99
N SER A 281 -29.42 -43.31 5.48
CA SER A 281 -28.70 -43.01 4.23
C SER A 281 -29.30 -43.43 2.87
N LEU A 282 -29.78 -42.42 2.14
CA LEU A 282 -29.25 -41.95 0.84
C LEU A 282 -28.92 -42.94 -0.30
N GLY A 283 -29.39 -42.61 -1.51
CA GLY A 283 -28.82 -43.08 -2.78
C GLY A 283 -29.86 -43.21 -3.90
N GLY A 284 -29.78 -42.37 -4.93
CA GLY A 284 -30.72 -42.40 -6.06
C GLY A 284 -30.04 -42.50 -7.43
N SER A 285 -30.66 -43.25 -8.35
CA SER A 285 -30.49 -43.11 -9.80
C SER A 285 -31.49 -43.98 -10.59
N LEU A 286 -31.83 -43.53 -11.80
CA LEU A 286 -32.58 -44.25 -12.86
C LEU A 286 -31.55 -44.89 -13.85
N PRO A 287 -31.91 -45.78 -14.81
CA PRO A 287 -33.24 -46.00 -15.41
C PRO A 287 -33.65 -47.45 -15.80
N LEU A 288 -34.90 -47.56 -16.27
CA LEU A 288 -35.53 -48.53 -17.22
C LEU A 288 -35.11 -50.03 -17.29
N ARG A 289 -36.12 -50.90 -17.05
CA ARG A 289 -36.56 -52.11 -17.83
C ARG A 289 -35.52 -53.08 -18.45
N PRO A 290 -35.72 -54.40 -18.27
CA PRO A 290 -36.52 -55.15 -19.25
C PRO A 290 -37.53 -56.16 -18.63
N SER A 291 -38.03 -57.13 -19.41
CA SER A 291 -39.16 -58.02 -19.08
C SER A 291 -38.86 -59.54 -19.18
N ASP A 292 -39.79 -60.32 -18.60
CA ASP A 292 -40.20 -61.70 -18.90
C ASP A 292 -39.36 -62.96 -18.49
N SER A 293 -40.11 -63.90 -17.90
CA SER A 293 -40.02 -65.39 -17.94
C SER A 293 -38.68 -66.14 -17.67
N SER A 294 -38.52 -66.57 -16.41
CA SER A 294 -38.43 -67.99 -15.93
C SER A 294 -38.27 -69.17 -16.92
N PRO A 295 -37.88 -70.38 -16.45
CA PRO A 295 -36.69 -70.87 -15.67
C PRO A 295 -36.00 -72.03 -16.49
N PRO A 296 -35.22 -73.06 -15.98
CA PRO A 296 -34.82 -73.44 -14.61
C PRO A 296 -33.35 -73.96 -14.37
N THR A 297 -33.13 -74.42 -13.12
CA THR A 297 -32.09 -75.25 -12.43
C THR A 297 -31.31 -76.37 -13.19
N PRO A 298 -30.28 -77.07 -12.59
CA PRO A 298 -29.45 -76.83 -11.37
C PRO A 298 -27.91 -77.15 -11.51
N SER A 299 -27.07 -76.96 -10.45
CA SER A 299 -26.25 -78.04 -9.78
C SER A 299 -25.02 -77.61 -8.93
N ALA A 300 -24.91 -78.19 -7.71
CA ALA A 300 -23.74 -78.66 -6.92
C ALA A 300 -22.34 -77.93 -6.81
N SER A 301 -21.98 -77.55 -5.56
CA SER A 301 -20.82 -77.99 -4.68
C SER A 301 -19.36 -78.15 -5.22
N PRO A 302 -18.26 -78.12 -4.39
CA PRO A 302 -18.17 -78.25 -2.91
C PRO A 302 -17.16 -77.32 -2.13
N ARG A 303 -16.97 -77.61 -0.82
CA ARG A 303 -15.97 -77.09 0.18
C ARG A 303 -14.80 -78.12 0.35
N PRO A 304 -13.85 -78.12 1.34
CA PRO A 304 -13.46 -77.20 2.46
C PRO A 304 -11.94 -76.79 2.32
N PRO A 305 -10.96 -76.82 3.29
CA PRO A 305 -10.90 -76.83 4.79
C PRO A 305 -9.83 -75.89 5.46
N HIS A 306 -9.62 -76.05 6.79
CA HIS A 306 -8.44 -75.70 7.65
C HIS A 306 -8.28 -74.32 8.36
N GLY A 307 -7.75 -74.40 9.60
CA GLY A 307 -7.04 -73.41 10.44
C GLY A 307 -5.86 -74.13 11.15
N PRO A 308 -4.99 -73.51 12.01
CA PRO A 308 -5.29 -73.37 13.47
C PRO A 308 -4.50 -72.26 14.27
N HIS A 309 -4.68 -72.19 15.61
CA HIS A 309 -3.75 -71.64 16.67
C HIS A 309 -3.56 -70.09 16.79
N LEU A 310 -3.08 -69.43 17.89
CA LEU A 310 -2.85 -69.66 19.36
C LEU A 310 -2.75 -68.26 20.11
N PRO A 311 -2.61 -68.15 21.47
CA PRO A 311 -2.81 -66.91 22.28
C PRO A 311 -1.55 -66.47 23.10
N PRO A 312 -1.61 -65.98 24.39
CA PRO A 312 -2.20 -64.77 25.03
C PRO A 312 -1.09 -63.79 25.56
N PRO A 313 -1.38 -62.72 26.36
CA PRO A 313 -1.39 -62.78 27.85
C PRO A 313 -2.37 -61.74 28.51
N SER A 314 -2.38 -61.43 29.82
CA SER A 314 -2.45 -62.21 31.08
C SER A 314 -2.89 -61.28 32.24
N GLU A 315 -3.39 -61.85 33.36
CA GLU A 315 -4.00 -61.13 34.49
C GLU A 315 -3.01 -60.71 35.61
N ASN A 316 -3.50 -60.05 36.66
CA ASN A 316 -2.78 -59.83 37.93
C ASN A 316 -3.76 -59.84 39.12
N ASP A 317 -3.42 -60.53 40.21
CA ASP A 317 -4.38 -61.11 41.16
C ASP A 317 -3.94 -60.90 42.63
N LYS A 318 -4.88 -60.62 43.58
CA LYS A 318 -4.82 -60.90 45.06
C LYS A 318 -5.98 -60.27 45.90
N PRO A 319 -6.25 -60.70 47.17
CA PRO A 319 -7.57 -61.26 47.47
C PRO A 319 -8.34 -60.64 48.67
N LEU A 320 -9.53 -61.19 48.91
CA LEU A 320 -10.47 -60.91 50.02
C LEU A 320 -10.08 -61.54 51.38
N PRO A 321 -10.57 -60.98 52.50
CA PRO A 321 -10.81 -61.66 53.77
C PRO A 321 -12.32 -61.91 54.08
N GLU A 322 -12.58 -62.59 55.18
CA GLU A 322 -13.81 -63.35 55.51
C GLU A 322 -15.06 -62.54 55.93
N ALA A 323 -16.21 -63.23 56.02
CA ALA A 323 -17.49 -62.71 56.51
C ALA A 323 -18.05 -63.57 57.69
N PRO A 324 -18.64 -62.95 58.74
CA PRO A 324 -19.32 -63.69 59.81
C PRO A 324 -20.86 -63.63 59.71
N THR A 325 -21.47 -64.82 59.69
CA THR A 325 -22.71 -65.24 60.37
C THR A 325 -24.01 -64.42 60.24
N GLN A 326 -25.06 -65.08 59.74
CA GLN A 326 -26.46 -64.66 59.91
C GLN A 326 -27.04 -65.17 61.24
N GLU A 327 -27.85 -64.36 61.91
CA GLU A 327 -28.99 -64.84 62.71
C GLU A 327 -30.27 -64.26 62.11
N ALA A 328 -31.39 -64.99 62.23
CA ALA A 328 -32.57 -64.78 61.39
C ALA A 328 -33.80 -64.30 62.16
N GLN A 329 -34.62 -63.46 61.50
CA GLN A 329 -36.05 -63.31 61.78
C GLN A 329 -36.81 -62.89 60.50
N GLU A 330 -38.13 -63.08 60.49
CA GLU A 330 -38.88 -63.47 59.29
C GLU A 330 -39.62 -62.32 58.55
N ALA A 331 -39.59 -62.36 57.20
CA ALA A 331 -40.63 -61.77 56.34
C ALA A 331 -40.57 -62.35 54.89
N PRO A 332 -41.67 -62.88 54.33
CA PRO A 332 -41.76 -63.30 52.92
C PRO A 332 -42.81 -62.50 52.10
N PRO A 333 -42.78 -62.57 50.75
CA PRO A 333 -41.66 -62.72 49.83
C PRO A 333 -41.44 -61.45 48.97
N ALA A 334 -40.36 -61.40 48.19
CA ALA A 334 -40.04 -60.23 47.35
C ALA A 334 -40.94 -60.07 46.11
N SER A 335 -41.09 -58.83 45.65
CA SER A 335 -41.71 -58.44 44.37
C SER A 335 -40.70 -57.80 43.41
N GLU A 336 -41.08 -57.68 42.14
CA GLU A 336 -40.21 -57.29 41.01
C GLU A 336 -39.51 -55.92 41.20
N PRO A 337 -38.29 -55.73 40.63
CA PRO A 337 -37.61 -54.45 40.65
C PRO A 337 -38.39 -53.40 39.83
N ALA A 338 -38.67 -52.25 40.46
CA ALA A 338 -39.43 -51.19 39.83
C ALA A 338 -38.67 -50.55 38.64
N ALA A 339 -39.41 -50.21 37.59
CA ALA A 339 -38.90 -49.39 36.49
C ALA A 339 -38.42 -48.02 37.00
N PRO A 340 -37.44 -47.38 36.33
CA PRO A 340 -37.00 -46.03 36.69
C PRO A 340 -38.19 -45.04 36.65
N PRO A 341 -38.19 -44.00 37.51
CA PRO A 341 -39.26 -43.03 37.54
C PRO A 341 -39.31 -42.29 36.19
N LYS A 342 -40.49 -42.32 35.54
CA LYS A 342 -40.72 -41.50 34.34
C LYS A 342 -40.45 -40.03 34.67
N ALA A 343 -39.73 -39.34 33.79
CA ALA A 343 -39.50 -37.91 33.92
C ALA A 343 -40.83 -37.17 34.00
N LYS A 344 -40.89 -36.09 34.79
CA LYS A 344 -42.03 -35.18 34.75
C LYS A 344 -41.93 -34.38 33.45
N PRO A 345 -43.01 -34.23 32.66
CA PRO A 345 -42.97 -33.43 31.44
C PRO A 345 -42.62 -31.98 31.79
N VAL A 346 -41.58 -31.45 31.14
CA VAL A 346 -41.11 -30.07 31.34
C VAL A 346 -41.82 -29.18 30.32
N PHE A 347 -42.67 -28.27 30.80
CA PHE A 347 -43.35 -27.30 29.95
C PHE A 347 -42.43 -26.11 29.68
N LEU A 348 -42.10 -25.89 28.41
CA LEU A 348 -41.28 -24.79 27.91
C LEU A 348 -42.16 -23.82 27.11
N LYS A 349 -41.79 -22.53 27.07
CA LYS A 349 -42.49 -21.53 26.25
C LYS A 349 -42.09 -21.73 24.79
N PRO A 350 -43.00 -22.08 23.86
CA PRO A 350 -42.65 -22.21 22.45
C PRO A 350 -42.22 -20.87 21.84
N HIS A 351 -41.27 -20.94 20.92
CA HIS A 351 -40.82 -19.81 20.11
C HIS A 351 -40.97 -20.16 18.63
N ILE A 352 -41.60 -19.26 17.88
CA ILE A 352 -41.74 -19.31 16.43
C ILE A 352 -41.36 -17.93 15.91
N VAL A 353 -40.37 -17.88 15.02
CA VAL A 353 -39.99 -16.69 14.24
C VAL A 353 -39.79 -17.10 12.78
N SER A 354 -39.75 -16.16 11.84
CA SER A 354 -39.67 -16.46 10.40
C SER A 354 -38.58 -15.62 9.72
N PRO A 355 -37.34 -16.13 9.59
CA PRO A 355 -36.19 -15.37 9.09
C PRO A 355 -36.25 -14.98 7.61
N THR A 356 -37.00 -15.76 6.82
CA THR A 356 -37.22 -15.55 5.38
C THR A 356 -38.70 -15.82 5.06
N PRO A 357 -39.20 -15.42 3.87
CA PRO A 357 -40.58 -15.72 3.46
C PRO A 357 -40.94 -17.22 3.46
N ASP A 358 -39.96 -18.09 3.23
CA ASP A 358 -40.16 -19.53 3.05
C ASP A 358 -39.82 -20.39 4.29
N GLU A 359 -39.28 -19.79 5.36
CA GLU A 359 -38.73 -20.52 6.52
C GLU A 359 -39.27 -20.03 7.87
N PHE A 360 -39.49 -20.98 8.78
CA PHE A 360 -39.71 -20.77 10.20
C PHE A 360 -38.52 -21.29 11.02
N LEU A 361 -38.16 -20.60 12.08
CA LEU A 361 -37.20 -21.06 13.09
C LEU A 361 -37.96 -21.40 14.38
N LEU A 362 -37.77 -22.64 14.86
CA LEU A 362 -38.50 -23.24 15.97
C LEU A 362 -37.53 -23.72 17.05
N VAL A 363 -37.83 -23.47 18.33
CA VAL A 363 -36.90 -23.77 19.43
C VAL A 363 -37.37 -24.95 20.29
N THR A 364 -36.53 -25.98 20.38
CA THR A 364 -36.72 -27.16 21.25
C THR A 364 -35.65 -27.21 22.34
N GLY A 365 -35.87 -27.97 23.41
CA GLY A 365 -34.92 -28.11 24.51
C GLY A 365 -35.34 -29.12 25.58
N THR A 366 -34.54 -29.27 26.63
CA THR A 366 -34.77 -30.20 27.74
C THR A 366 -35.33 -29.49 28.98
N GLY A 367 -34.78 -28.32 29.33
CA GLY A 367 -35.17 -27.53 30.50
C GLY A 367 -34.76 -26.06 30.40
N LEU A 368 -35.35 -25.19 31.25
CA LEU A 368 -35.12 -23.74 31.21
C LEU A 368 -33.67 -23.31 31.51
N SER A 369 -32.90 -24.15 32.21
CA SER A 369 -31.49 -23.90 32.53
C SER A 369 -30.52 -24.68 31.63
N GLU A 370 -31.03 -25.45 30.69
CA GLU A 370 -30.26 -26.30 29.76
C GLU A 370 -30.24 -25.65 28.37
N PRO A 371 -29.28 -25.99 27.48
CA PRO A 371 -29.17 -25.40 26.14
C PRO A 371 -30.46 -25.54 25.31
N GLY A 372 -30.74 -24.50 24.52
CA GLY A 372 -31.83 -24.51 23.53
C GLY A 372 -31.29 -24.85 22.14
N ILE A 373 -32.09 -25.50 21.30
CA ILE A 373 -31.75 -25.78 19.89
C ILE A 373 -32.82 -25.17 18.99
N GLY A 374 -32.40 -24.26 18.12
CA GLY A 374 -33.19 -23.70 17.03
C GLY A 374 -33.05 -24.54 15.75
N LEU A 375 -34.18 -24.97 15.19
CA LEU A 375 -34.27 -25.68 13.91
C LEU A 375 -35.00 -24.80 12.88
N PHE A 376 -34.37 -24.59 11.72
CA PHE A 376 -35.00 -23.95 10.56
C PHE A 376 -35.79 -24.99 9.75
N VAL A 377 -37.02 -24.66 9.41
CA VAL A 377 -38.00 -25.55 8.77
C VAL A 377 -38.75 -24.78 7.69
N ASN A 378 -38.91 -25.34 6.49
CA ASN A 378 -39.65 -24.71 5.39
C ASN A 378 -41.18 -24.75 5.59
N LEU A 379 -41.93 -24.19 4.64
CA LEU A 379 -43.40 -24.20 4.62
C LEU A 379 -44.03 -25.61 4.49
N ASP A 380 -43.27 -26.64 4.12
CA ASP A 380 -43.73 -28.05 4.02
C ASP A 380 -43.46 -28.87 5.29
N GLY A 381 -42.48 -28.48 6.10
CA GLY A 381 -42.07 -29.19 7.34
C GLY A 381 -40.67 -29.81 7.31
N ASP A 382 -39.91 -29.64 6.23
CA ASP A 382 -38.54 -30.16 6.07
C ASP A 382 -37.48 -29.18 6.61
N PRO A 383 -36.38 -29.67 7.23
CA PRO A 383 -35.32 -28.83 7.77
C PRO A 383 -34.38 -28.30 6.69
N THR A 384 -34.10 -26.99 6.70
CA THR A 384 -33.40 -26.28 5.60
C THR A 384 -31.93 -25.96 5.88
N ARG A 385 -31.57 -25.68 7.14
CA ARG A 385 -30.26 -25.12 7.55
C ARG A 385 -29.67 -25.86 8.76
N PRO A 386 -28.36 -25.70 9.05
CA PRO A 386 -27.78 -26.14 10.32
C PRO A 386 -28.54 -25.57 11.53
N THR A 387 -28.61 -26.34 12.62
CA THR A 387 -29.25 -25.91 13.87
C THR A 387 -28.43 -24.87 14.60
N VAL A 388 -29.08 -23.83 15.13
CA VAL A 388 -28.47 -22.86 16.05
C VAL A 388 -28.60 -23.37 17.48
N GLU A 389 -27.53 -23.24 18.28
CA GLU A 389 -27.50 -23.60 19.70
C GLU A 389 -27.48 -22.33 20.56
N PHE A 390 -28.36 -22.25 21.55
CA PHE A 390 -28.41 -21.18 22.55
C PHE A 390 -27.76 -21.66 23.86
N GLU A 391 -26.98 -20.82 24.57
CA GLU A 391 -26.31 -21.22 25.82
C GLU A 391 -27.32 -21.77 26.88
N ARG A 392 -28.54 -21.21 26.93
CA ARG A 392 -29.69 -21.75 27.68
C ARG A 392 -30.98 -21.57 26.87
N TYR A 393 -32.04 -22.31 27.22
CA TYR A 393 -33.34 -22.18 26.57
C TYR A 393 -33.86 -20.72 26.65
N PRO A 394 -34.09 -20.04 25.51
CA PRO A 394 -34.39 -18.62 25.52
C PRO A 394 -35.77 -18.32 26.13
N ARG A 395 -35.90 -17.12 26.68
CA ARG A 395 -37.18 -16.58 27.18
C ARG A 395 -37.99 -15.95 26.06
N GLU A 396 -37.32 -15.23 25.15
CA GLU A 396 -37.86 -14.59 23.95
C GLU A 396 -36.81 -14.61 22.84
N VAL A 397 -37.24 -14.76 21.59
CA VAL A 397 -36.39 -14.83 20.39
C VAL A 397 -36.97 -13.89 19.34
N VAL A 398 -36.11 -13.11 18.70
CA VAL A 398 -36.42 -12.18 17.61
C VAL A 398 -35.38 -12.37 16.50
N VAL A 399 -35.80 -12.18 15.24
CA VAL A 399 -34.91 -12.13 14.08
C VAL A 399 -34.85 -10.69 13.59
N ASP A 400 -33.69 -10.26 13.11
CA ASP A 400 -33.54 -9.01 12.38
C ASP A 400 -32.62 -9.15 11.16
N GLY A 401 -32.91 -8.37 10.11
CA GLY A 401 -32.33 -8.51 8.76
C GLY A 401 -32.69 -9.84 8.07
N GLY A 402 -32.06 -10.08 6.92
CA GLY A 402 -32.42 -11.15 5.98
C GLY A 402 -33.41 -10.68 4.91
N SER A 403 -33.69 -11.54 3.92
CA SER A 403 -34.45 -11.20 2.70
C SER A 403 -35.97 -11.14 2.91
N SER A 404 -36.44 -10.48 3.97
CA SER A 404 -37.88 -10.25 4.19
C SER A 404 -38.41 -9.12 3.29
N ASP A 405 -37.59 -8.11 3.00
CA ASP A 405 -38.04 -6.83 2.44
C ASP A 405 -37.91 -6.75 0.90
N LEU A 406 -38.41 -7.81 0.23
CA LEU A 406 -38.49 -7.95 -1.23
C LEU A 406 -39.54 -7.04 -1.91
N ALA A 407 -40.13 -6.10 -1.16
CA ALA A 407 -40.98 -5.02 -1.69
C ALA A 407 -40.17 -3.95 -2.45
N SER A 408 -38.89 -3.76 -2.10
CA SER A 408 -37.99 -2.82 -2.77
C SER A 408 -37.44 -3.41 -4.07
N SER A 409 -38.16 -3.21 -5.18
CA SER A 409 -37.88 -3.84 -6.49
C SER A 409 -36.66 -3.30 -7.27
N GLN A 410 -35.56 -2.97 -6.57
CA GLN A 410 -34.29 -2.51 -7.15
C GLN A 410 -33.00 -3.06 -6.51
N THR A 411 -33.07 -3.91 -5.47
CA THR A 411 -31.85 -4.51 -4.87
C THR A 411 -31.26 -5.63 -5.74
N SER A 412 -29.94 -5.65 -5.86
CA SER A 412 -29.19 -6.71 -6.54
C SER A 412 -28.96 -7.88 -5.58
N PRO A 413 -28.74 -9.12 -6.08
CA PRO A 413 -28.43 -10.27 -5.21
C PRO A 413 -27.07 -10.19 -4.49
N SER A 414 -26.31 -9.09 -4.65
CA SER A 414 -25.16 -8.73 -3.82
C SER A 414 -25.54 -8.08 -2.48
N ASP A 415 -26.76 -7.53 -2.39
CA ASP A 415 -27.13 -6.53 -1.39
C ASP A 415 -27.91 -7.12 -0.21
N ALA A 416 -27.80 -8.45 -0.01
CA ALA A 416 -28.45 -9.15 1.08
C ALA A 416 -27.94 -8.64 2.44
N GLU A 417 -28.85 -8.09 3.24
CA GLU A 417 -28.55 -7.65 4.60
C GLU A 417 -28.19 -8.83 5.51
N GLU A 418 -27.24 -8.60 6.41
CA GLU A 418 -26.75 -9.64 7.31
C GLU A 418 -27.84 -10.07 8.31
N GLY A 419 -28.08 -11.37 8.38
CA GLY A 419 -29.17 -11.99 9.14
C GLY A 419 -28.76 -12.34 10.57
N TYR A 420 -29.42 -11.70 11.54
CA TYR A 420 -29.15 -11.88 12.97
C TYR A 420 -30.33 -12.46 13.74
N LEU A 421 -30.00 -13.19 14.80
CA LEU A 421 -30.92 -13.79 15.76
C LEU A 421 -30.60 -13.24 17.15
N LEU A 422 -31.60 -12.67 17.81
CA LEU A 422 -31.48 -12.02 19.12
C LEU A 422 -32.34 -12.78 20.14
N ALA A 423 -31.72 -13.32 21.17
CA ALA A 423 -32.37 -14.21 22.15
C ALA A 423 -32.19 -13.70 23.58
N SER A 424 -33.29 -13.23 24.19
CA SER A 424 -33.31 -12.84 25.61
C SER A 424 -33.23 -14.10 26.49
N MET A 425 -32.20 -14.18 27.33
CA MET A 425 -31.96 -15.34 28.20
C MET A 425 -31.24 -14.95 29.50
N ALA A 426 -30.59 -15.93 30.15
CA ALA A 426 -29.85 -15.74 31.39
C ALA A 426 -28.51 -16.49 31.31
N ARG A 427 -27.43 -15.85 31.71
CA ARG A 427 -26.05 -16.33 31.62
C ARG A 427 -25.41 -16.34 32.99
N GLU A 428 -24.45 -17.23 33.21
CA GLU A 428 -23.72 -17.33 34.47
C GLU A 428 -22.32 -16.76 34.32
N VAL A 429 -22.06 -15.64 34.97
CA VAL A 429 -20.80 -14.88 34.89
C VAL A 429 -20.27 -14.74 36.31
N ASP A 430 -19.06 -15.25 36.57
CA ASP A 430 -18.42 -15.26 37.90
C ASP A 430 -19.27 -15.87 39.05
N LYS A 431 -20.19 -16.78 38.69
CA LYS A 431 -21.23 -17.42 39.55
C LYS A 431 -22.42 -16.53 39.90
N GLU A 432 -22.53 -15.35 39.31
CA GLU A 432 -23.74 -14.54 39.33
C GLU A 432 -24.58 -14.83 38.09
N MET A 433 -25.91 -14.89 38.25
CA MET A 433 -26.84 -14.98 37.13
C MET A 433 -27.10 -13.57 36.59
N ARG A 434 -26.75 -13.34 35.32
CA ARG A 434 -27.01 -12.10 34.60
C ARG A 434 -28.03 -12.31 33.50
N HIS A 435 -28.79 -11.26 33.19
CA HIS A 435 -29.76 -11.25 32.11
C HIS A 435 -29.26 -10.36 30.97
N GLY A 436 -29.39 -10.87 29.74
CA GLY A 436 -28.86 -10.25 28.54
C GLY A 436 -29.46 -10.87 27.29
N ILE A 437 -29.03 -10.36 26.14
CA ILE A 437 -29.40 -10.85 24.82
C ILE A 437 -28.18 -11.57 24.23
N GLU A 438 -28.34 -12.86 23.95
CA GLU A 438 -27.39 -13.60 23.11
C GLU A 438 -27.70 -13.24 21.65
N ILE A 439 -26.68 -12.87 20.88
CA ILE A 439 -26.81 -12.47 19.48
C ILE A 439 -25.93 -13.37 18.62
N GLN A 440 -26.52 -14.00 17.60
CA GLN A 440 -25.86 -14.89 16.66
C GLN A 440 -26.22 -14.53 15.22
N ARG A 441 -25.36 -14.87 14.26
CA ARG A 441 -25.72 -14.86 12.83
C ARG A 441 -26.41 -16.16 12.44
N TRP A 442 -27.32 -16.11 11.48
CA TRP A 442 -27.99 -17.31 10.91
C TRP A 442 -27.77 -17.48 9.40
N ASP A 443 -27.11 -16.53 8.77
CA ASP A 443 -26.96 -16.38 7.31
C ASP A 443 -25.65 -16.91 6.74
N GLY A 444 -24.65 -17.22 7.58
CA GLY A 444 -23.30 -17.59 7.14
C GLY A 444 -23.15 -19.03 6.61
N ASP A 445 -22.35 -19.20 5.56
CA ASP A 445 -22.10 -20.46 4.83
C ASP A 445 -21.37 -21.58 5.63
N GLY A 446 -21.16 -21.41 6.94
CA GLY A 446 -20.45 -22.39 7.78
C GLY A 446 -18.95 -22.57 7.46
N SER A 447 -18.40 -21.70 6.61
CA SER A 447 -17.00 -21.68 6.18
C SER A 447 -16.11 -20.76 7.02
N GLU A 448 -16.69 -19.71 7.62
CA GLU A 448 -16.05 -18.86 8.63
C GLU A 448 -15.94 -19.62 9.97
N PRO A 449 -14.77 -19.64 10.63
CA PRO A 449 -14.57 -20.41 11.87
C PRO A 449 -15.25 -19.78 13.10
N ASP A 450 -15.53 -18.49 13.07
CA ASP A 450 -16.13 -17.73 14.18
C ASP A 450 -17.65 -17.57 14.00
N ASN A 451 -18.43 -18.61 14.30
CA ASN A 451 -19.86 -18.45 14.59
C ASN A 451 -20.02 -17.78 15.97
N SER A 452 -19.66 -16.49 16.00
CA SER A 452 -19.39 -15.71 17.20
C SER A 452 -20.69 -15.32 17.89
N LYS A 453 -20.93 -15.90 19.08
CA LYS A 453 -22.05 -15.52 19.95
C LYS A 453 -21.67 -14.26 20.74
N PHE A 454 -22.35 -13.16 20.46
CA PHE A 454 -22.19 -11.92 21.21
C PHE A 454 -23.18 -11.84 22.37
N TRP A 455 -22.83 -11.10 23.42
CA TRP A 455 -23.65 -10.97 24.63
C TRP A 455 -23.85 -9.49 24.97
N LEU A 456 -25.09 -9.04 24.89
CA LEU A 456 -25.48 -7.64 25.12
C LEU A 456 -26.26 -7.52 26.44
N GLU A 457 -25.63 -6.89 27.44
CA GLU A 457 -26.27 -6.55 28.72
C GLU A 457 -26.83 -5.11 28.65
N ALA A 458 -27.89 -4.84 29.42
CA ALA A 458 -28.41 -3.48 29.57
C ALA A 458 -27.60 -2.68 30.60
N GLU A 459 -27.50 -1.36 30.39
CA GLU A 459 -26.86 -0.45 31.34
C GLU A 459 -27.53 -0.52 32.73
N SER A 460 -26.76 -0.23 33.77
CA SER A 460 -27.21 -0.42 35.16
C SER A 460 -28.30 0.60 35.54
N ILE A 461 -29.57 0.18 35.50
CA ILE A 461 -30.72 1.00 35.92
C ILE A 461 -30.53 1.46 37.38
N PRO A 462 -30.57 2.77 37.68
CA PRO A 462 -30.43 3.27 39.05
C PRO A 462 -31.48 2.69 39.99
N GLY A 463 -31.02 1.99 41.04
CA GLY A 463 -31.88 1.43 42.08
C GLY A 463 -32.43 0.02 41.83
N ILE A 464 -32.03 -0.67 40.75
CA ILE A 464 -32.40 -2.07 40.50
C ILE A 464 -31.15 -2.95 40.38
N GLU A 465 -31.10 -4.09 41.08
CA GLU A 465 -29.98 -5.03 41.02
C GLU A 465 -29.98 -5.78 39.67
N GLN A 466 -28.96 -5.59 38.83
CA GLN A 466 -28.89 -6.14 37.46
C GLN A 466 -29.13 -7.66 37.38
N ALA A 467 -28.72 -8.43 38.40
CA ALA A 467 -28.95 -9.88 38.47
C ALA A 467 -30.45 -10.29 38.54
N SER A 468 -31.35 -9.35 38.85
CA SER A 468 -32.81 -9.58 38.91
C SER A 468 -33.57 -9.15 37.65
N VAL A 469 -32.92 -8.43 36.73
CA VAL A 469 -33.58 -7.62 35.69
C VAL A 469 -33.79 -8.42 34.40
N THR A 470 -34.92 -9.10 34.29
CA THR A 470 -35.24 -9.88 33.08
C THR A 470 -35.65 -8.98 31.91
N LEU A 471 -34.90 -9.03 30.79
CA LEU A 471 -35.19 -8.29 29.56
C LEU A 471 -36.37 -8.88 28.78
N GLY A 472 -37.27 -8.03 28.30
CA GLY A 472 -38.19 -8.34 27.19
C GLY A 472 -37.62 -7.86 25.86
N ILE A 473 -37.96 -8.56 24.76
CA ILE A 473 -37.49 -8.21 23.40
C ILE A 473 -38.57 -8.51 22.35
N ARG A 474 -38.70 -7.63 21.34
CA ARG A 474 -39.76 -7.70 20.32
C ARG A 474 -39.34 -7.02 19.02
N SER A 475 -39.68 -7.64 17.88
CA SER A 475 -39.74 -6.92 16.60
C SER A 475 -41.08 -6.18 16.50
N MET A 476 -41.01 -4.93 16.08
CA MET A 476 -42.06 -3.91 16.10
C MET A 476 -42.58 -3.68 14.69
N ILE A 477 -43.80 -3.15 14.56
CA ILE A 477 -44.40 -2.85 13.25
C ILE A 477 -43.88 -1.55 12.62
N GLY A 478 -43.58 -0.53 13.43
CA GLY A 478 -42.91 0.70 12.99
C GLY A 478 -41.41 0.65 13.23
N GLU A 479 -40.66 1.29 12.34
CA GLU A 479 -39.21 1.49 12.46
C GLU A 479 -38.89 2.94 12.88
N GLU A 480 -37.74 3.16 13.51
CA GLU A 480 -37.22 4.50 13.79
C GLU A 480 -35.78 4.68 13.27
N GLU A 481 -35.51 5.80 12.58
CA GLU A 481 -34.15 6.21 12.23
C GLU A 481 -33.39 6.67 13.48
N THR A 482 -32.39 5.91 13.88
CA THR A 482 -31.46 6.31 14.95
C THR A 482 -30.19 6.93 14.37
N HIS A 483 -29.64 7.95 15.04
CA HIS A 483 -28.45 8.69 14.59
C HIS A 483 -27.24 8.45 15.51
N PHE A 484 -26.09 8.17 14.90
CA PHE A 484 -24.83 7.92 15.59
C PHE A 484 -23.92 9.15 15.56
N SER A 485 -24.08 10.05 16.54
CA SER A 485 -23.23 11.23 16.67
C SER A 485 -21.74 10.88 16.90
N GLU A 486 -21.45 9.69 17.42
CA GLU A 486 -20.08 9.18 17.57
C GLU A 486 -19.39 8.98 16.21
N ILE A 487 -20.14 8.56 15.19
CA ILE A 487 -19.61 8.42 13.82
C ILE A 487 -19.21 9.80 13.29
N VAL A 488 -20.09 10.80 13.46
CA VAL A 488 -19.82 12.20 13.07
C VAL A 488 -18.57 12.74 13.80
N ASP A 489 -18.42 12.48 15.09
CA ASP A 489 -17.23 12.84 15.88
C ASP A 489 -15.94 12.15 15.40
N ARG A 490 -16.01 10.96 14.80
CA ARG A 490 -14.83 10.20 14.35
C ARG A 490 -14.40 10.48 12.91
N ILE A 491 -15.34 10.61 11.96
CA ILE A 491 -15.03 10.62 10.52
C ILE A 491 -15.34 11.94 9.77
N CYS A 492 -15.78 13.01 10.45
CA CYS A 492 -15.74 14.34 9.82
C CYS A 492 -14.29 14.76 9.54
N GLN A 493 -13.99 15.29 8.34
CA GLN A 493 -12.67 15.90 8.15
C GLN A 493 -12.59 17.22 8.89
N ARG A 494 -11.53 17.40 9.67
CA ARG A 494 -11.25 18.62 10.41
C ARG A 494 -9.86 19.12 10.04
N LYS A 495 -9.68 20.45 10.04
CA LYS A 495 -8.34 21.05 9.94
C LYS A 495 -7.45 20.54 11.09
N PHE A 496 -6.34 19.92 10.73
CA PHE A 496 -5.23 19.56 11.59
C PHE A 496 -4.13 20.60 11.43
N SER A 497 -3.72 21.21 12.55
CA SER A 497 -2.57 22.12 12.61
C SER A 497 -1.67 21.61 13.74
N PRO A 498 -0.54 20.95 13.43
CA PRO A 498 0.34 20.37 14.45
C PRO A 498 1.03 21.44 15.33
N PHE A 499 1.02 22.70 14.89
CA PHE A 499 1.62 23.82 15.61
C PHE A 499 0.57 24.91 15.87
N SER A 500 0.19 25.10 17.14
CA SER A 500 -0.64 26.24 17.53
C SER A 500 0.11 27.56 17.35
N LEU A 501 -0.58 28.59 16.87
CA LEU A 501 -0.03 29.86 16.38
C LEU A 501 0.52 30.82 17.49
N GLY A 502 1.06 30.29 18.58
CA GLY A 502 1.56 31.05 19.73
C GLY A 502 3.09 31.06 19.89
N SER A 503 3.85 30.43 18.99
CA SER A 503 5.31 30.21 19.15
C SER A 503 6.09 30.21 17.82
N LEU A 504 5.65 31.06 16.87
CA LEU A 504 6.25 31.20 15.54
C LEU A 504 6.27 32.68 15.11
N GLU A 505 7.31 33.41 15.55
CA GLU A 505 7.82 34.58 14.83
C GLU A 505 8.24 34.14 13.41
N PRO A 506 7.92 34.91 12.35
CA PRO A 506 8.25 34.55 10.97
C PRO A 506 9.74 34.80 10.70
N SER A 507 10.60 33.84 11.08
CA SER A 507 12.07 34.01 11.07
C SER A 507 12.83 32.74 10.64
N THR A 508 12.55 32.24 9.44
CA THR A 508 13.31 31.12 8.80
C THR A 508 13.84 31.45 7.39
N LEU A 509 14.04 32.74 7.08
CA LEU A 509 14.90 33.18 6.00
C LEU A 509 16.20 33.81 6.58
N SER A 510 17.33 33.50 5.95
CA SER A 510 18.69 33.91 6.33
C SER A 510 19.29 33.24 7.59
N LEU A 511 19.86 32.05 7.41
CA LEU A 511 21.08 31.64 8.12
C LEU A 511 22.28 31.75 7.17
N LYS A 512 22.75 32.97 6.89
CA LYS A 512 24.06 33.20 6.25
C LYS A 512 24.88 34.25 7.00
N SER A 513 26.07 33.81 7.43
CA SER A 513 27.17 34.58 8.05
C SER A 513 26.82 35.52 9.21
N ALA A 514 27.32 35.20 10.40
CA ALA A 514 27.35 36.15 11.51
C ALA A 514 28.38 37.26 11.27
N ASP A 515 27.99 38.35 10.62
CA ASP A 515 28.70 39.63 10.68
C ASP A 515 27.72 40.81 10.86
N SER A 516 27.90 41.52 11.98
CA SER A 516 26.95 42.48 12.57
C SER A 516 26.61 43.69 11.70
N ARG A 517 27.42 44.01 10.68
CA ARG A 517 27.24 45.20 9.83
C ARG A 517 26.46 44.92 8.55
N THR A 518 26.27 43.65 8.19
CA THR A 518 25.55 43.24 6.97
C THR A 518 24.04 43.10 7.22
N ALA A 519 23.64 42.75 8.46
CA ALA A 519 22.26 42.49 8.84
C ALA A 519 21.30 43.65 8.51
N SER A 520 21.63 44.89 8.89
CA SER A 520 20.77 46.07 8.64
C SER A 520 20.66 46.44 7.16
N SER A 521 21.66 46.10 6.34
CA SER A 521 21.59 46.21 4.88
C SER A 521 20.66 45.14 4.30
N LEU A 522 20.75 43.90 4.81
CA LEU A 522 19.92 42.78 4.38
C LEU A 522 18.44 42.98 4.77
N GLU A 523 18.18 43.56 5.95
CA GLU A 523 16.84 43.89 6.46
C GLU A 523 16.18 45.07 5.70
N ARG A 524 16.99 45.98 5.14
CA ARG A 524 16.50 46.96 4.16
C ARG A 524 16.19 46.30 2.82
N VAL A 525 17.08 45.46 2.30
CA VAL A 525 16.87 44.75 1.02
C VAL A 525 15.69 43.78 1.11
N SER A 526 15.41 43.16 2.25
CA SER A 526 14.22 42.32 2.44
C SER A 526 12.94 43.17 2.43
N ARG A 527 12.88 44.29 3.16
CA ARG A 527 11.71 45.19 3.10
C ARG A 527 11.50 45.83 1.73
N GLU A 528 12.58 46.23 1.06
CA GLU A 528 12.53 46.74 -0.31
C GLU A 528 12.04 45.65 -1.29
N ARG A 529 12.39 44.37 -1.06
CA ARG A 529 11.89 43.23 -1.85
C ARG A 529 10.43 42.86 -1.53
N GLU A 530 10.01 42.88 -0.26
CA GLU A 530 8.59 42.71 0.14
C GLU A 530 7.67 43.77 -0.49
N LEU A 531 8.20 44.98 -0.74
CA LEU A 531 7.49 46.03 -1.45
C LEU A 531 7.34 45.75 -2.95
N PHE A 532 8.32 45.11 -3.60
CA PHE A 532 8.23 44.73 -5.02
C PHE A 532 7.46 43.42 -5.26
N ASP A 533 7.59 42.42 -4.38
CA ASP A 533 6.85 41.15 -4.50
C ASP A 533 5.33 41.36 -4.27
N ARG A 534 4.93 42.42 -3.55
CA ARG A 534 3.54 42.87 -3.44
C ARG A 534 2.89 43.24 -4.79
N ASP A 535 3.64 43.78 -5.73
CA ASP A 535 3.08 44.26 -7.01
C ASP A 535 2.92 43.12 -8.04
N ASN A 536 3.80 42.10 -8.00
CA ASN A 536 3.69 40.91 -8.85
C ASN A 536 2.56 39.94 -8.43
N ASP A 537 2.18 39.92 -7.15
CA ASP A 537 1.15 39.00 -6.61
C ASP A 537 -0.31 39.41 -6.95
N THR A 538 -0.48 40.52 -7.68
CA THR A 538 -1.77 41.19 -7.95
C THR A 538 -2.78 40.39 -8.81
N GLN A 539 -2.45 39.16 -9.23
CA GLN A 539 -3.34 38.29 -10.00
C GLN A 539 -3.68 36.92 -9.34
N ARG A 540 -3.22 36.63 -8.11
CA ARG A 540 -3.48 35.32 -7.44
C ARG A 540 -3.82 35.36 -5.93
N LYS A 541 -4.25 36.50 -5.40
CA LYS A 541 -4.61 36.66 -3.98
C LYS A 541 -6.06 37.13 -3.76
N GLU A 542 -7.00 36.21 -3.91
CA GLU A 542 -8.17 36.21 -3.02
C GLU A 542 -7.71 35.74 -1.63
N SER A 543 -8.09 36.49 -0.59
CA SER A 543 -8.10 36.01 0.79
C SER A 543 -9.29 35.09 1.00
N LEU A 544 -9.13 34.01 1.78
CA LEU A 544 -10.27 33.15 2.13
C LEU A 544 -11.33 33.98 2.89
N PRO A 545 -12.63 33.81 2.62
CA PRO A 545 -13.67 34.53 3.35
C PRO A 545 -13.65 34.26 4.86
N ASP A 546 -14.01 35.28 5.64
CA ASP A 546 -14.24 35.11 7.08
C ASP A 546 -15.32 34.04 7.31
N GLY A 547 -15.06 33.12 8.24
CA GLY A 547 -15.95 31.99 8.52
C GLY A 547 -15.86 30.82 7.53
N TRP A 548 -15.01 30.85 6.49
CA TRP A 548 -14.88 29.74 5.51
C TRP A 548 -14.64 28.37 6.16
N GLN A 549 -13.79 28.30 7.20
CA GLN A 549 -13.54 27.06 7.94
C GLN A 549 -14.80 26.53 8.67
N SER A 550 -15.67 27.43 9.14
CA SER A 550 -16.94 27.05 9.79
C SER A 550 -17.96 26.55 8.76
N SER A 551 -18.04 27.18 7.57
CA SER A 551 -18.85 26.68 6.46
C SER A 551 -18.42 25.25 6.09
N ARG A 552 -17.12 25.05 5.84
CA ARG A 552 -16.59 23.71 5.51
C ARG A 552 -16.83 22.69 6.63
N ASN A 553 -16.68 23.08 7.90
CA ASN A 553 -16.98 22.19 9.03
C ASN A 553 -18.45 21.73 8.99
N ALA A 554 -19.41 22.63 8.75
CA ALA A 554 -20.83 22.31 8.66
C ALA A 554 -21.16 21.49 7.40
N GLU A 555 -20.49 21.75 6.27
CA GLU A 555 -20.61 20.97 5.04
C GLU A 555 -20.12 19.52 5.23
N GLU A 556 -18.99 19.31 5.93
CA GLU A 556 -18.46 17.98 6.26
C GLU A 556 -19.34 17.24 7.29
N GLU A 557 -19.86 17.95 8.31
CA GLU A 557 -20.81 17.40 9.27
C GLU A 557 -22.12 16.97 8.59
N ALA A 558 -22.71 17.81 7.76
CA ALA A 558 -23.92 17.49 7.02
C ALA A 558 -23.70 16.37 5.98
N PHE A 559 -22.50 16.27 5.40
CA PHE A 559 -22.15 15.15 4.53
C PHE A 559 -22.10 13.82 5.29
N VAL A 560 -21.39 13.75 6.42
CA VAL A 560 -21.26 12.53 7.24
C VAL A 560 -22.58 12.14 7.91
N ALA A 561 -23.37 13.12 8.38
CA ALA A 561 -24.63 12.86 9.08
C ALA A 561 -25.66 12.10 8.21
N ARG A 562 -25.58 12.18 6.87
CA ARG A 562 -26.44 11.44 5.94
C ARG A 562 -26.30 9.91 6.07
N PHE A 563 -25.10 9.41 6.35
CA PHE A 563 -24.81 7.97 6.43
C PHE A 563 -24.40 7.51 7.84
N ALA A 564 -24.47 8.40 8.83
CA ALA A 564 -24.42 8.07 10.26
C ALA A 564 -25.82 7.76 10.85
N LYS A 565 -26.71 7.19 10.03
CA LYS A 565 -28.09 6.80 10.37
C LYS A 565 -28.25 5.29 10.27
N THR A 566 -29.14 4.72 11.09
CA THR A 566 -29.52 3.31 11.01
C THR A 566 -30.94 3.12 11.53
N GLN A 567 -31.80 2.46 10.76
CA GLN A 567 -33.14 2.08 11.21
C GLN A 567 -33.06 1.00 12.29
N SER A 568 -33.99 1.02 13.25
CA SER A 568 -34.24 -0.10 14.15
C SER A 568 -35.72 -0.40 14.23
N ARG A 569 -36.02 -1.69 14.30
CA ARG A 569 -37.36 -2.28 14.49
C ARG A 569 -37.42 -3.23 15.68
N VAL A 570 -36.36 -3.33 16.48
CA VAL A 570 -36.29 -4.27 17.62
C VAL A 570 -36.25 -3.51 18.93
N ALA A 571 -37.35 -3.52 19.67
CA ALA A 571 -37.42 -2.91 21.00
C ALA A 571 -37.00 -3.92 22.09
N VAL A 572 -36.29 -3.40 23.08
CA VAL A 572 -35.83 -4.10 24.29
C VAL A 572 -36.30 -3.29 25.49
N TRP A 573 -36.79 -3.94 26.54
CA TRP A 573 -37.21 -3.23 27.76
C TRP A 573 -36.90 -4.00 29.04
N ALA A 574 -36.69 -3.26 30.11
CA ALA A 574 -36.58 -3.81 31.45
C ALA A 574 -36.95 -2.78 32.53
N GLY A 575 -37.68 -3.22 33.56
CA GLY A 575 -38.25 -2.33 34.57
C GLY A 575 -39.14 -1.26 33.93
N ASN A 576 -38.74 0.00 34.08
CA ASN A 576 -39.34 1.24 33.57
C ASN A 576 -38.58 1.85 32.38
N HIS A 577 -37.60 1.16 31.78
CA HIS A 577 -36.80 1.64 30.64
C HIS A 577 -37.08 0.84 29.37
N ILE A 578 -37.06 1.52 28.23
CA ILE A 578 -37.23 0.98 26.88
C ILE A 578 -36.09 1.51 25.98
N TRP A 579 -35.48 0.62 25.21
CA TRP A 579 -34.40 0.88 24.26
C TRP A 579 -34.74 0.30 22.88
N TRP A 580 -34.18 0.91 21.84
CA TRP A 580 -33.97 0.24 20.56
C TRP A 580 -32.69 -0.62 20.64
N ALA A 581 -32.77 -1.86 20.18
CA ALA A 581 -31.58 -2.63 19.77
C ALA A 581 -31.24 -2.21 18.33
N VAL A 582 -30.21 -1.36 18.20
CA VAL A 582 -29.78 -0.83 16.91
C VAL A 582 -28.59 -1.62 16.40
N ARG A 583 -28.56 -1.94 15.10
CA ARG A 583 -27.36 -2.49 14.44
C ARG A 583 -26.17 -1.56 14.67
N ASN A 584 -25.10 -2.05 15.26
CA ASN A 584 -23.91 -1.28 15.60
C ASN A 584 -22.97 -1.22 14.38
N PRO A 585 -22.76 -0.07 13.73
CA PRO A 585 -22.00 -0.03 12.49
C PRO A 585 -20.55 -0.48 12.68
N ILE A 586 -19.98 -1.17 11.68
CA ILE A 586 -18.65 -1.79 11.75
C ILE A 586 -17.52 -0.79 12.13
N LEU A 587 -17.71 0.50 11.83
CA LEU A 587 -16.87 1.59 12.30
C LEU A 587 -16.70 1.63 13.82
N LEU A 588 -17.80 1.53 14.56
CA LEU A 588 -17.80 1.61 16.03
C LEU A 588 -17.30 0.31 16.65
N GLN A 589 -17.61 -0.84 16.04
CA GLN A 589 -17.01 -2.13 16.44
C GLN A 589 -15.47 -2.11 16.31
N LEU A 590 -14.95 -1.56 15.20
CA LEU A 590 -13.50 -1.44 14.97
C LEU A 590 -12.85 -0.35 15.83
N GLU A 591 -13.53 0.77 16.08
CA GLU A 591 -13.10 1.76 17.08
C GLU A 591 -12.97 1.13 18.47
N ALA A 592 -14.00 0.41 18.94
CA ALA A 592 -13.99 -0.23 20.26
C ALA A 592 -12.85 -1.25 20.41
N ARG A 593 -12.57 -2.04 19.36
CA ARG A 593 -11.45 -3.01 19.35
C ARG A 593 -10.07 -2.33 19.33
N ILE A 594 -9.93 -1.17 18.71
CA ILE A 594 -8.67 -0.40 18.71
C ILE A 594 -8.52 0.38 20.03
N ASP A 595 -9.60 0.93 20.58
CA ASP A 595 -9.59 1.64 21.86
C ASP A 595 -9.32 0.67 23.02
N ALA A 596 -9.88 -0.55 22.98
CA ALA A 596 -9.55 -1.62 23.93
C ALA A 596 -8.09 -2.14 23.81
N ALA A 597 -7.44 -1.94 22.65
CA ALA A 597 -6.02 -2.22 22.47
C ALA A 597 -5.10 -1.08 22.98
N CYS A 598 -5.67 0.08 23.32
CA CYS A 598 -4.95 1.24 23.85
C CYS A 598 -5.06 1.30 25.38
N THR A 599 -3.98 0.99 26.09
CA THR A 599 -3.92 1.15 27.56
C THR A 599 -3.28 2.48 27.93
N HIS A 600 -3.92 3.23 28.83
CA HIS A 600 -3.41 4.52 29.32
C HIS A 600 -2.60 4.34 30.60
N ASP A 601 -1.32 4.73 30.56
CA ASP A 601 -0.50 4.87 31.76
C ASP A 601 -0.78 6.23 32.42
N GLY A 602 -1.42 6.18 33.60
CA GLY A 602 -1.79 7.36 34.37
C GLY A 602 -0.61 8.14 34.96
N GLU A 603 0.57 7.53 35.12
CA GLU A 603 1.74 8.23 35.69
C GLU A 603 2.53 9.01 34.62
N THR A 604 2.58 8.53 33.38
CA THR A 604 3.34 9.17 32.29
C THR A 604 2.49 9.80 31.18
N GLY A 605 1.17 9.57 31.16
CA GLY A 605 0.28 10.01 30.10
C GLY A 605 0.51 9.32 28.74
N ARG A 606 1.26 8.21 28.73
CA ARG A 606 1.56 7.42 27.53
C ARG A 606 0.43 6.45 27.20
N ILE A 607 0.42 6.02 25.95
CA ILE A 607 -0.43 4.93 25.47
C ILE A 607 0.49 3.73 25.23
N ALA A 608 0.26 2.62 25.93
CA ALA A 608 0.85 1.33 25.61
C ALA A 608 -0.15 0.52 24.76
N LEU A 609 0.31 0.00 23.63
CA LEU A 609 -0.53 -0.47 22.52
C LEU A 609 -0.39 -1.98 22.30
N ASP A 610 -1.49 -2.74 22.34
CA ASP A 610 -1.48 -4.12 21.84
C ASP A 610 -1.45 -4.12 20.30
N ARG A 611 -0.23 -4.17 19.76
CA ARG A 611 0.05 -4.29 18.33
C ARG A 611 -0.69 -5.45 17.68
N ARG A 612 -0.87 -6.58 18.38
CA ARG A 612 -1.51 -7.78 17.84
C ARG A 612 -3.01 -7.59 17.70
N ALA A 613 -3.66 -6.97 18.68
CA ALA A 613 -5.07 -6.60 18.59
C ALA A 613 -5.29 -5.61 17.41
N VAL A 614 -4.46 -4.57 17.29
CA VAL A 614 -4.57 -3.58 16.20
C VAL A 614 -4.32 -4.21 14.82
N PHE A 615 -3.29 -5.05 14.65
CA PHE A 615 -3.07 -5.77 13.39
C PHE A 615 -4.18 -6.79 13.10
N THR A 616 -4.82 -7.39 14.11
CA THR A 616 -5.98 -8.27 13.92
C THR A 616 -7.18 -7.49 13.40
N ALA A 617 -7.49 -6.33 13.99
CA ALA A 617 -8.53 -5.43 13.50
C ALA A 617 -8.26 -4.98 12.04
N LEU A 618 -7.02 -4.58 11.72
CA LEU A 618 -6.61 -4.22 10.36
C LEU A 618 -6.71 -5.37 9.36
N ASN A 619 -6.40 -6.61 9.77
CA ASN A 619 -6.52 -7.77 8.90
C ASN A 619 -7.98 -8.19 8.69
N SER A 620 -8.89 -7.92 9.63
CA SER A 620 -10.33 -8.19 9.45
C SER A 620 -10.96 -7.39 8.30
N ILE A 621 -10.39 -6.23 7.95
CA ILE A 621 -10.81 -5.41 6.78
C ILE A 621 -9.89 -5.58 5.56
N ARG A 622 -8.79 -6.36 5.64
CA ARG A 622 -7.83 -6.50 4.55
C ARG A 622 -8.43 -7.34 3.42
N GLY A 623 -8.72 -6.69 2.29
CA GLY A 623 -9.27 -7.36 1.11
C GLY A 623 -10.79 -7.48 1.07
N ARG A 624 -11.51 -6.86 2.01
CA ARG A 624 -12.97 -6.69 1.90
C ARG A 624 -13.30 -5.53 0.96
N GLU A 625 -14.24 -5.74 0.05
CA GLU A 625 -14.84 -4.67 -0.75
C GLU A 625 -15.97 -4.00 0.06
N PRO A 626 -16.04 -2.66 0.13
CA PRO A 626 -17.07 -1.96 0.90
C PRO A 626 -18.42 -2.00 0.17
N LYS A 627 -19.46 -2.45 0.87
CA LYS A 627 -20.85 -2.49 0.38
C LYS A 627 -21.55 -1.13 0.46
N THR A 628 -21.13 -0.26 1.40
CA THR A 628 -21.80 1.03 1.68
C THR A 628 -20.85 2.23 1.65
N GLU A 629 -21.39 3.44 1.48
CA GLU A 629 -20.61 4.70 1.59
C GLU A 629 -19.91 4.81 2.95
N LEU A 630 -20.59 4.40 4.04
CA LEU A 630 -20.03 4.38 5.39
C LEU A 630 -18.84 3.40 5.49
N GLU A 631 -18.95 2.19 4.93
CA GLU A 631 -17.85 1.21 4.92
C GLU A 631 -16.63 1.72 4.14
N PHE A 632 -16.84 2.35 2.98
CA PHE A 632 -15.76 2.92 2.18
C PHE A 632 -14.96 3.97 2.97
N VAL A 633 -15.66 4.88 3.67
CA VAL A 633 -15.01 5.88 4.55
C VAL A 633 -14.37 5.19 5.75
N THR A 634 -15.04 4.21 6.37
CA THR A 634 -14.57 3.46 7.54
C THR A 634 -13.25 2.74 7.27
N PHE A 635 -13.13 2.01 6.16
CA PHE A 635 -11.91 1.27 5.85
C PHE A 635 -10.74 2.22 5.56
N SER A 636 -10.99 3.43 5.07
CA SER A 636 -9.96 4.49 4.98
C SER A 636 -9.56 5.01 6.37
N TYR A 637 -10.56 5.43 7.16
CA TYR A 637 -10.39 5.96 8.51
C TYR A 637 -9.64 5.04 9.46
N ILE A 638 -10.06 3.77 9.57
CA ILE A 638 -9.46 2.78 10.46
C ILE A 638 -8.00 2.53 10.09
N ARG A 639 -7.66 2.44 8.79
CA ARG A 639 -6.27 2.33 8.33
C ARG A 639 -5.43 3.56 8.70
N GLN A 640 -5.97 4.78 8.54
CA GLN A 640 -5.26 6.01 8.92
C GLN A 640 -5.03 6.11 10.44
N ARG A 641 -6.06 5.82 11.25
CA ARG A 641 -5.98 5.91 12.71
C ARG A 641 -5.02 4.88 13.29
N ALA A 642 -5.15 3.62 12.88
CA ALA A 642 -4.27 2.55 13.32
C ALA A 642 -2.82 2.78 12.86
N ALA A 643 -2.59 3.32 11.66
CA ALA A 643 -1.25 3.68 11.20
C ALA A 643 -0.61 4.80 12.05
N VAL A 644 -1.39 5.80 12.47
CA VAL A 644 -0.92 6.85 13.39
C VAL A 644 -0.59 6.28 14.78
N LEU A 645 -1.42 5.39 15.33
CA LEU A 645 -1.18 4.76 16.63
C LEU A 645 0.07 3.85 16.59
N LEU A 646 0.15 2.94 15.61
CA LEU A 646 1.30 2.04 15.43
C LEU A 646 2.60 2.81 15.13
N PHE A 647 2.55 3.91 14.39
CA PHE A 647 3.73 4.74 14.14
C PHE A 647 4.15 5.56 15.37
N GLY A 648 3.18 6.06 16.17
CA GLY A 648 3.45 6.69 17.46
C GLY A 648 4.09 5.74 18.47
N ASP A 649 3.68 4.47 18.47
CA ASP A 649 4.32 3.40 19.25
C ASP A 649 5.73 3.07 18.73
N LEU A 650 5.93 2.99 17.41
CA LEU A 650 7.26 2.79 16.81
C LEU A 650 8.26 3.92 17.10
N LEU A 651 7.78 5.14 17.38
CA LEU A 651 8.61 6.26 17.81
C LEU A 651 8.98 6.23 19.31
N GLN A 652 8.32 5.39 20.12
CA GLN A 652 8.61 5.29 21.56
C GLN A 652 9.73 4.27 21.86
N PRO A 653 10.71 4.61 22.72
CA PRO A 653 11.69 3.64 23.21
C PRO A 653 11.00 2.63 24.14
N SER A 654 10.81 1.41 23.63
CA SER A 654 10.12 0.30 24.31
C SER A 654 11.00 -0.95 24.34
N ASP A 655 10.90 -1.73 25.43
CA ASP A 655 11.66 -2.99 25.60
C ASP A 655 11.14 -4.09 24.64
N ASP A 656 9.83 -4.13 24.39
CA ASP A 656 9.25 -4.92 23.31
C ASP A 656 9.35 -4.15 21.99
N SER A 657 10.40 -4.42 21.21
CA SER A 657 10.66 -3.69 19.97
C SER A 657 10.08 -4.39 18.74
N PHE A 658 9.46 -3.62 17.83
CA PHE A 658 8.89 -4.10 16.56
C PHE A 658 9.81 -5.06 15.79
N SER A 659 9.23 -6.18 15.33
CA SER A 659 9.87 -7.11 14.39
C SER A 659 9.85 -6.59 12.95
N ASP A 660 10.78 -7.06 12.11
CA ASP A 660 10.84 -6.69 10.68
C ASP A 660 9.52 -6.95 9.92
N GLY A 661 8.75 -7.96 10.36
CA GLY A 661 7.43 -8.27 9.80
C GLY A 661 6.39 -7.21 10.14
N GLU A 662 6.35 -6.75 11.39
CA GLU A 662 5.44 -5.68 11.84
C GLU A 662 5.82 -4.32 11.24
N VAL A 663 7.12 -4.01 11.14
CA VAL A 663 7.60 -2.80 10.45
C VAL A 663 7.17 -2.81 8.98
N LYS A 664 7.28 -3.95 8.27
CA LYS A 664 6.81 -4.07 6.89
C LYS A 664 5.28 -3.98 6.79
N ALA A 665 4.54 -4.60 7.71
CA ALA A 665 3.08 -4.50 7.74
C ALA A 665 2.61 -3.06 7.99
N LEU A 666 3.31 -2.29 8.83
CA LEU A 666 3.06 -0.87 9.04
C LEU A 666 3.38 -0.03 7.79
N GLU A 667 4.44 -0.35 7.05
CA GLU A 667 4.73 0.31 5.76
C GLU A 667 3.61 0.09 4.73
N GLU A 668 3.10 -1.15 4.61
CA GLU A 668 1.95 -1.47 3.75
C GLU A 668 0.71 -0.68 4.18
N VAL A 669 0.29 -0.81 5.45
CA VAL A 669 -0.92 -0.15 5.99
C VAL A 669 -0.85 1.36 5.85
N LEU A 670 0.31 1.98 6.14
CA LEU A 670 0.47 3.42 6.04
C LEU A 670 0.45 3.90 4.58
N LEU A 671 1.06 3.16 3.64
CA LEU A 671 1.02 3.51 2.22
C LEU A 671 -0.38 3.34 1.60
N ASP A 672 -1.15 2.35 2.06
CA ASP A 672 -2.51 2.07 1.61
C ASP A 672 -3.57 2.97 2.26
N SER A 673 -3.30 3.50 3.46
CA SER A 673 -4.20 4.43 4.19
C SER A 673 -4.50 5.74 3.47
N ALA A 674 -3.66 6.10 2.48
CA ALA A 674 -3.66 7.39 1.79
C ALA A 674 -3.53 8.64 2.70
N LEU A 675 -3.04 8.48 3.93
CA LEU A 675 -2.79 9.58 4.87
C LEU A 675 -1.82 10.63 4.29
N ASP A 676 -2.11 11.91 4.51
CA ASP A 676 -1.22 13.02 4.18
C ASP A 676 0.11 12.87 4.95
N ALA A 677 1.22 12.79 4.22
CA ALA A 677 2.55 12.63 4.78
C ALA A 677 2.91 13.71 5.82
N ARG A 678 2.33 14.91 5.73
CA ARG A 678 2.53 16.00 6.71
C ARG A 678 2.08 15.61 8.13
N VAL A 679 1.08 14.73 8.27
CA VAL A 679 0.66 14.21 9.58
C VAL A 679 1.77 13.36 10.19
N ILE A 680 2.28 12.38 9.44
CA ILE A 680 3.39 11.51 9.90
C ILE A 680 4.65 12.32 10.19
N LEU A 681 5.00 13.28 9.32
CA LEU A 681 6.13 14.19 9.53
C LEU A 681 6.00 15.05 10.79
N SER A 682 4.77 15.37 11.23
CA SER A 682 4.55 16.14 12.47
C SER A 682 4.87 15.35 13.74
N LEU A 683 4.69 14.03 13.70
CA LEU A 683 4.99 13.14 14.83
C LEU A 683 6.51 12.95 15.01
N VAL A 684 7.31 13.14 13.96
CA VAL A 684 8.77 12.89 13.98
C VAL A 684 9.54 14.14 14.46
N PRO A 685 10.32 14.05 15.56
CA PRO A 685 11.18 15.15 15.99
C PRO A 685 12.21 15.51 14.91
N GLY A 686 12.47 16.81 14.74
CA GLY A 686 13.40 17.34 13.75
C GLY A 686 12.81 17.55 12.35
N LEU A 687 11.83 16.75 11.90
CA LEU A 687 11.19 16.92 10.57
C LEU A 687 10.02 17.92 10.58
N GLN A 688 9.44 18.19 11.75
CA GLN A 688 8.38 19.17 11.99
C GLN A 688 8.60 20.53 11.30
N ASN A 689 9.85 21.02 11.25
CA ASN A 689 10.18 22.34 10.68
C ASN A 689 10.14 22.39 9.14
N GLU A 690 10.04 21.25 8.46
CA GLU A 690 9.94 21.18 6.98
C GLU A 690 8.49 21.12 6.47
N ILE A 691 7.50 21.11 7.37
CA ILE A 691 6.08 20.99 7.03
C ILE A 691 5.57 22.32 6.47
N ILE A 692 5.10 22.31 5.23
CA ILE A 692 4.45 23.44 4.59
C ILE A 692 2.92 23.26 4.70
N GLU A 693 2.30 24.08 5.54
CA GLU A 693 0.83 24.24 5.54
C GLU A 693 0.40 25.06 4.31
N SER A 694 -0.67 24.61 3.64
CA SER A 694 -1.33 25.40 2.59
C SER A 694 -2.19 26.50 3.19
N LYS A 695 -2.69 27.42 2.38
CA LYS A 695 -3.70 28.42 2.80
C LYS A 695 -4.95 27.79 3.44
N ARG A 696 -5.29 26.55 3.07
CA ARG A 696 -6.46 25.81 3.57
C ARG A 696 -6.13 24.92 4.78
N GLY A 697 -4.85 24.64 5.01
CA GLY A 697 -4.36 23.72 6.05
C GLY A 697 -4.55 22.25 5.67
N THR A 698 -3.95 21.34 6.45
CA THR A 698 -4.15 19.89 6.31
C THR A 698 -5.52 19.50 6.85
N TRP A 699 -6.28 18.67 6.14
CA TRP A 699 -7.57 18.13 6.59
C TRP A 699 -7.48 16.61 6.71
N VAL A 700 -7.89 16.07 7.86
CA VAL A 700 -7.98 14.63 8.13
C VAL A 700 -9.17 14.33 9.02
N PHE A 701 -9.61 13.07 9.05
CA PHE A 701 -10.68 12.61 9.94
C PHE A 701 -10.43 12.98 11.41
N SER A 702 -11.47 13.43 12.11
CA SER A 702 -11.38 13.92 13.49
C SER A 702 -10.80 12.91 14.48
N GLY A 703 -11.07 11.62 14.34
CA GLY A 703 -10.42 10.59 15.17
C GLY A 703 -8.93 10.39 14.90
N VAL A 704 -8.49 10.54 13.64
CA VAL A 704 -7.06 10.51 13.26
C VAL A 704 -6.35 11.75 13.81
N LYS A 705 -7.01 12.92 13.71
CA LYS A 705 -6.58 14.17 14.35
C LYS A 705 -6.43 14.00 15.86
N LYS A 706 -7.42 13.42 16.56
CA LYS A 706 -7.37 13.18 18.01
C LYS A 706 -6.17 12.29 18.39
N ALA A 707 -5.96 11.18 17.70
CA ALA A 707 -4.82 10.29 17.94
C ALA A 707 -3.47 11.01 17.72
N ALA A 708 -3.32 11.74 16.61
CA ALA A 708 -2.10 12.50 16.31
C ALA A 708 -1.83 13.59 17.36
N GLU A 709 -2.84 14.40 17.70
CA GLU A 709 -2.70 15.42 18.74
C GLU A 709 -2.46 14.83 20.14
N GLN A 710 -3.00 13.66 20.46
CA GLN A 710 -2.76 12.99 21.75
C GLN A 710 -1.30 12.53 21.87
N TYR A 711 -0.69 12.04 20.79
CA TYR A 711 0.74 11.79 20.73
C TYR A 711 1.57 13.09 20.90
N LEU A 712 1.20 14.15 20.17
CA LEU A 712 1.87 15.47 20.27
C LEU A 712 1.71 16.14 21.65
N ARG A 713 0.68 15.79 22.42
CA ARG A 713 0.47 16.26 23.81
C ARG A 713 1.27 15.47 24.84
N SER A 714 1.35 14.14 24.71
CA SER A 714 2.12 13.30 25.63
C SER A 714 3.64 13.44 25.44
N HIS A 715 4.08 13.80 24.23
CA HIS A 715 5.48 14.05 23.90
C HIS A 715 5.75 15.56 23.82
N SER A 716 6.09 16.16 24.95
CA SER A 716 6.49 17.58 25.02
C SER A 716 7.84 17.81 24.33
N PHE A 717 7.81 18.04 23.02
CA PHE A 717 9.00 18.25 22.19
C PHE A 717 9.77 19.52 22.59
N ASP A 718 10.81 19.37 23.41
CA ASP A 718 11.85 20.40 23.49
C ASP A 718 12.60 20.47 22.16
N ARG A 719 12.27 21.51 21.38
CA ARG A 719 12.89 21.88 20.10
C ARG A 719 14.42 21.95 20.16
N SER A 720 15.01 22.05 21.35
CA SER A 720 16.45 22.16 21.59
C SER A 720 17.19 20.81 21.59
N GLN A 721 16.51 19.69 21.86
CA GLN A 721 17.19 18.45 22.32
C GLN A 721 17.11 17.26 21.34
N HIS A 722 16.07 17.16 20.52
CA HIS A 722 15.86 15.99 19.64
C HIS A 722 16.18 16.29 18.17
N THR A 723 17.39 15.91 17.74
CA THR A 723 17.77 15.87 16.32
C THR A 723 17.41 14.52 15.70
N LEU A 724 17.23 14.45 14.38
CA LEU A 724 16.83 13.20 13.69
C LEU A 724 17.78 12.02 14.00
N GLY A 725 19.08 12.30 14.18
CA GLY A 725 20.09 11.32 14.54
C GLY A 725 20.00 10.75 15.97
N SER A 726 19.00 11.14 16.79
CA SER A 726 18.71 10.49 18.08
C SER A 726 17.61 9.42 17.98
N LEU A 727 17.07 9.13 16.80
CA LEU A 727 16.07 8.08 16.57
C LEU A 727 16.73 6.72 16.30
N ASP A 728 16.01 5.62 16.54
CA ASP A 728 16.45 4.28 16.13
C ASP A 728 16.66 4.24 14.60
N ALA A 729 17.75 3.63 14.14
CA ALA A 729 18.05 3.45 12.73
C ALA A 729 16.91 2.74 11.97
N ARG A 730 16.10 1.90 12.64
CA ARG A 730 14.87 1.30 12.11
C ARG A 730 13.83 2.36 11.71
N VAL A 731 13.63 3.39 12.55
CA VAL A 731 12.71 4.52 12.27
C VAL A 731 13.23 5.33 11.08
N ILE A 732 14.52 5.65 11.05
CA ILE A 732 15.13 6.41 9.95
C ILE A 732 15.04 5.62 8.61
N GLN A 733 15.24 4.31 8.66
CA GLN A 733 15.10 3.39 7.52
C GLN A 733 13.64 3.19 7.07
N PHE A 734 12.67 3.23 8.00
CA PHE A 734 11.24 3.27 7.70
C PHE A 734 10.89 4.58 6.98
N LEU A 735 11.32 5.73 7.52
CA LEU A 735 11.07 7.04 6.93
C LEU A 735 11.66 7.16 5.51
N ARG A 736 12.85 6.61 5.26
CA ARG A 736 13.42 6.52 3.90
C ARG A 736 12.50 5.76 2.94
N ARG A 737 12.00 4.59 3.34
CA ARG A 737 11.10 3.74 2.53
C ARG A 737 9.73 4.38 2.33
N PHE A 738 9.14 4.96 3.37
CA PHE A 738 7.87 5.65 3.34
C PHE A 738 7.92 6.88 2.42
N LEU A 739 8.82 7.84 2.69
CA LEU A 739 8.93 9.09 1.92
C LEU A 739 9.39 8.83 0.47
N GLY A 740 10.32 7.90 0.26
CA GLY A 740 10.73 7.47 -1.08
C GLY A 740 9.61 6.79 -1.88
N SER A 741 8.61 6.21 -1.20
CA SER A 741 7.41 5.64 -1.84
C SER A 741 6.31 6.69 -2.03
N TRP A 742 6.12 7.61 -1.09
CA TRP A 742 5.23 8.76 -1.24
C TRP A 742 5.65 9.66 -2.40
N ARG A 743 6.96 9.88 -2.60
CA ARG A 743 7.53 10.61 -3.74
C ARG A 743 7.23 9.96 -5.09
N LYS A 744 7.04 8.63 -5.16
CA LYS A 744 6.58 7.93 -6.38
C LYS A 744 5.10 8.19 -6.69
N LYS A 745 4.30 8.65 -5.72
CA LYS A 745 2.92 9.10 -5.94
C LYS A 745 2.82 10.50 -6.57
N LYS A 746 3.95 11.16 -6.90
CA LYS A 746 4.01 12.51 -7.50
C LYS A 746 3.17 12.68 -8.77
N ASP A 747 3.00 11.65 -9.60
CA ASP A 747 2.23 11.77 -10.85
C ASP A 747 0.72 11.52 -10.67
N PHE A 748 0.26 11.15 -9.47
CA PHE A 748 -1.16 10.92 -9.18
C PHE A 748 -1.92 12.24 -9.01
N GLY A 749 -3.17 12.28 -9.47
CA GLY A 749 -4.02 13.49 -9.43
C GLY A 749 -4.70 13.76 -8.08
N SER A 750 -4.97 12.70 -7.30
CA SER A 750 -5.88 12.73 -6.15
C SER A 750 -5.29 13.27 -4.84
N ILE A 751 -4.19 14.05 -4.90
CA ILE A 751 -3.47 14.55 -3.72
C ILE A 751 -3.89 16.00 -3.44
N PRO A 752 -4.52 16.32 -2.29
CA PRO A 752 -4.76 17.70 -1.88
C PRO A 752 -3.44 18.41 -1.56
N ASP A 753 -3.38 19.73 -1.77
CA ASP A 753 -2.19 20.57 -1.54
C ASP A 753 -0.89 19.98 -2.13
N LYS A 754 -0.99 19.41 -3.33
CA LYS A 754 0.05 18.59 -3.97
C LYS A 754 1.45 19.25 -3.98
N GLU A 755 1.53 20.56 -4.19
CA GLU A 755 2.82 21.27 -4.21
C GLU A 755 3.41 21.40 -2.80
N GLU A 756 2.61 21.78 -1.80
CA GLU A 756 3.04 21.89 -0.40
C GLU A 756 3.39 20.53 0.22
N VAL A 757 2.60 19.49 -0.05
CA VAL A 757 2.87 18.10 0.39
C VAL A 757 4.18 17.59 -0.21
N LEU A 758 4.36 17.69 -1.54
CA LEU A 758 5.57 17.18 -2.19
C LEU A 758 6.83 17.96 -1.78
N ARG A 759 6.74 19.28 -1.57
CA ARG A 759 7.85 20.08 -1.02
C ARG A 759 8.22 19.65 0.39
N SER A 760 7.23 19.36 1.25
CA SER A 760 7.46 18.85 2.61
C SER A 760 8.13 17.46 2.58
N VAL A 761 7.66 16.57 1.70
CA VAL A 761 8.19 15.20 1.52
C VAL A 761 9.60 15.20 0.95
N ASP A 762 9.90 16.01 -0.09
CA ASP A 762 11.25 16.11 -0.66
C ASP A 762 12.25 16.66 0.38
N ALA A 763 11.87 17.67 1.16
CA ALA A 763 12.74 18.25 2.19
C ALA A 763 13.03 17.24 3.30
N ALA A 764 12.00 16.57 3.83
CA ALA A 764 12.16 15.53 4.84
C ALA A 764 12.98 14.33 4.34
N LEU A 765 12.76 13.88 3.09
CA LEU A 765 13.52 12.79 2.46
C LEU A 765 15.00 13.16 2.31
N LEU A 766 15.30 14.41 1.94
CA LEU A 766 16.69 14.89 1.86
C LEU A 766 17.37 14.86 3.24
N ILE A 767 16.71 15.31 4.32
CA ILE A 767 17.29 15.25 5.67
C ILE A 767 17.55 13.79 6.09
N VAL A 768 16.57 12.89 5.89
CA VAL A 768 16.72 11.45 6.18
C VAL A 768 17.89 10.82 5.41
N LEU A 769 18.05 11.13 4.12
CA LEU A 769 19.15 10.62 3.30
C LEU A 769 20.51 11.26 3.65
N LEU A 770 20.53 12.52 4.09
CA LEU A 770 21.76 13.22 4.50
C LEU A 770 22.28 12.72 5.85
N GLU A 771 21.39 12.44 6.81
CA GLU A 771 21.79 11.85 8.09
C GLU A 771 22.28 10.40 7.89
N LEU A 772 21.62 9.60 7.05
CA LEU A 772 22.07 8.23 6.71
C LEU A 772 23.38 8.19 5.89
N ASP A 773 23.69 9.22 5.09
CA ASP A 773 24.96 9.28 4.33
C ASP A 773 26.13 9.88 5.13
N ARG A 774 25.87 10.38 6.36
CA ARG A 774 26.87 10.94 7.29
C ARG A 774 27.91 9.91 7.71
N ASP A 775 27.47 8.69 8.00
CA ASP A 775 28.33 7.57 8.40
C ASP A 775 28.84 6.75 7.20
N ALA A 776 28.39 7.06 5.98
CA ALA A 776 28.73 6.29 4.79
C ALA A 776 30.16 6.63 4.26
N PRO A 777 30.98 5.63 3.90
CA PRO A 777 32.40 5.80 3.62
C PRO A 777 32.66 6.76 2.45
N LYS A 778 33.55 7.74 2.64
CA LYS A 778 33.80 8.84 1.68
C LYS A 778 34.22 8.37 0.28
N GLY A 779 33.75 9.10 -0.73
CA GLY A 779 34.00 8.85 -2.16
C GLY A 779 32.76 8.41 -2.94
N ILE A 780 33.01 8.08 -4.21
CA ILE A 780 32.00 7.72 -5.22
C ILE A 780 31.19 6.49 -4.76
N ALA A 781 29.86 6.54 -4.94
CA ALA A 781 28.94 5.44 -4.68
C ALA A 781 29.35 4.17 -5.46
N ARG A 782 29.59 3.07 -4.75
CA ARG A 782 30.09 1.80 -5.32
C ARG A 782 29.00 0.87 -5.88
N SER A 783 27.74 1.13 -5.52
CA SER A 783 26.56 0.38 -5.96
C SER A 783 25.34 1.32 -6.00
N SER A 784 24.41 1.06 -6.92
CA SER A 784 23.09 1.71 -6.98
C SER A 784 22.27 1.51 -5.70
N THR A 785 22.56 0.47 -4.91
CA THR A 785 21.88 0.16 -3.64
C THR A 785 22.42 0.93 -2.43
N THR A 786 23.37 1.86 -2.60
CA THR A 786 23.90 2.69 -1.50
C THR A 786 23.05 3.93 -1.26
N ILE A 787 22.94 4.38 0.00
CA ILE A 787 22.25 5.63 0.39
C ILE A 787 22.75 6.81 -0.46
N ARG A 788 24.07 6.89 -0.68
CA ARG A 788 24.66 7.90 -1.57
C ARG A 788 24.10 7.84 -3.00
N ALA A 789 23.93 6.65 -3.58
CA ALA A 789 23.36 6.53 -4.93
C ALA A 789 21.91 7.02 -4.98
N GLU A 790 21.10 6.70 -3.97
CA GLU A 790 19.72 7.18 -3.84
C GLU A 790 19.63 8.70 -3.63
N LEU A 791 20.49 9.28 -2.77
CA LEU A 791 20.60 10.74 -2.59
C LEU A 791 20.97 11.44 -3.91
N ASN A 792 21.91 10.87 -4.68
CA ASN A 792 22.24 11.36 -6.02
C ASN A 792 21.02 11.24 -6.97
N GLU A 793 20.30 10.11 -6.98
CA GLU A 793 19.12 9.88 -7.83
C GLU A 793 17.97 10.84 -7.50
N VAL A 794 17.71 11.09 -6.21
CA VAL A 794 16.69 12.04 -5.74
C VAL A 794 16.94 13.43 -6.31
N VAL A 795 18.19 13.88 -6.23
CA VAL A 795 18.65 15.20 -6.71
C VAL A 795 18.73 15.30 -8.23
N ASP A 796 19.17 14.23 -8.92
CA ASP A 796 19.22 14.14 -10.38
C ASP A 796 17.82 14.21 -11.00
N LYS A 797 16.83 13.55 -10.38
CA LYS A 797 15.41 13.61 -10.78
C LYS A 797 14.74 14.95 -10.49
N GLY A 798 15.41 15.83 -9.74
CA GLY A 798 14.92 17.15 -9.35
C GLY A 798 13.98 17.12 -8.15
N VAL A 799 14.08 18.15 -7.29
CA VAL A 799 13.23 18.33 -6.10
C VAL A 799 12.42 19.61 -6.18
N ASP A 800 11.22 19.59 -5.60
CA ASP A 800 10.30 20.72 -5.59
C ASP A 800 10.70 21.76 -4.53
N CYS A 801 11.27 21.32 -3.41
CA CYS A 801 11.73 22.16 -2.29
C CYS A 801 13.07 22.88 -2.54
N PHE A 802 13.41 23.21 -3.79
CA PHE A 802 14.76 23.56 -4.25
C PHE A 802 15.55 24.53 -3.34
N ASP A 803 15.01 25.69 -2.95
CA ASP A 803 15.76 26.67 -2.15
C ASP A 803 16.06 26.16 -0.73
N ARG A 804 15.17 25.31 -0.19
CA ARG A 804 15.39 24.59 1.06
C ARG A 804 16.41 23.47 0.86
N ALA A 805 16.34 22.71 -0.24
CA ALA A 805 17.33 21.70 -0.58
C ALA A 805 18.75 22.29 -0.75
N VAL A 806 18.90 23.46 -1.38
CA VAL A 806 20.17 24.21 -1.43
C VAL A 806 20.66 24.51 -0.02
N SER A 807 19.78 25.06 0.83
CA SER A 807 20.12 25.41 2.23
C SER A 807 20.56 24.20 3.05
N LEU A 808 19.87 23.06 2.91
CA LEU A 808 20.19 21.79 3.58
C LEU A 808 21.52 21.20 3.09
N LEU A 809 21.79 21.24 1.79
CA LEU A 809 23.05 20.73 1.22
C LEU A 809 24.26 21.61 1.57
N GLU A 810 24.08 22.92 1.75
CA GLU A 810 25.12 23.78 2.33
C GLU A 810 25.33 23.50 3.83
N SER A 811 24.26 23.31 4.63
CA SER A 811 24.39 23.05 6.08
C SER A 811 24.98 21.67 6.42
N TYR A 812 24.70 20.65 5.61
CA TYR A 812 25.32 19.32 5.72
C TYR A 812 26.67 19.21 5.00
N HIS A 813 27.22 20.31 4.47
CA HIS A 813 28.51 20.35 3.76
C HIS A 813 28.62 19.33 2.60
N ARG A 814 27.54 19.17 1.81
CA ARG A 814 27.47 18.26 0.66
C ARG A 814 27.48 19.04 -0.65
N LEU A 815 28.57 19.78 -0.84
CA LEU A 815 28.82 20.63 -2.00
C LEU A 815 28.83 19.83 -3.31
N PHE A 816 29.36 18.61 -3.35
CA PHE A 816 29.28 17.80 -4.58
C PHE A 816 27.83 17.47 -4.95
N VAL A 817 26.99 17.11 -3.98
CA VAL A 817 25.55 16.82 -4.21
C VAL A 817 24.80 18.10 -4.61
N LEU A 818 25.11 19.25 -3.99
CA LEU A 818 24.60 20.56 -4.40
C LEU A 818 24.93 20.87 -5.88
N SER A 819 26.14 20.54 -6.32
CA SER A 819 26.52 20.71 -7.73
C SER A 819 25.68 19.84 -8.69
N ARG A 820 25.07 18.74 -8.22
CA ARG A 820 24.12 17.94 -9.00
C ARG A 820 22.73 18.54 -9.04
N LEU A 821 22.28 19.15 -7.95
CA LEU A 821 21.02 19.89 -7.89
C LEU A 821 21.01 21.06 -8.88
N TYR A 822 22.16 21.72 -9.04
CA TYR A 822 22.35 22.74 -10.07
C TYR A 822 22.46 22.15 -11.49
N GLN A 823 23.01 20.94 -11.66
CA GLN A 823 23.02 20.23 -12.95
C GLN A 823 21.62 19.81 -13.41
N SER A 824 20.75 19.29 -12.53
CA SER A 824 19.38 18.86 -12.92
C SER A 824 18.51 20.04 -13.36
N ARG A 825 18.71 21.24 -12.77
CA ARG A 825 18.14 22.51 -13.26
C ARG A 825 18.95 23.22 -14.36
N LYS A 826 20.03 22.60 -14.89
CA LYS A 826 20.90 23.11 -15.98
C LYS A 826 21.65 24.43 -15.68
N MET A 827 21.81 24.81 -14.41
CA MET A 827 22.41 26.08 -13.98
C MET A 827 23.93 25.97 -13.92
N ALA A 828 24.55 25.88 -15.11
CA ALA A 828 25.97 25.53 -15.27
C ALA A 828 26.97 26.49 -14.58
N GLY A 829 26.59 27.75 -14.34
CA GLY A 829 27.42 28.70 -13.60
C GLY A 829 27.60 28.30 -12.14
N ASP A 830 26.50 27.99 -11.45
CA ASP A 830 26.51 27.61 -10.03
C ASP A 830 27.18 26.24 -9.81
N VAL A 831 27.05 25.32 -10.78
CA VAL A 831 27.80 24.04 -10.79
C VAL A 831 29.31 24.30 -10.76
N LEU A 832 29.79 25.19 -11.63
CA LEU A 832 31.20 25.54 -11.73
C LEU A 832 31.68 26.34 -10.51
N ALA A 833 30.84 27.23 -9.96
CA ALA A 833 31.14 27.96 -8.73
C ALA A 833 31.29 27.03 -7.52
N VAL A 834 30.43 26.01 -7.40
CA VAL A 834 30.53 24.99 -6.33
C VAL A 834 31.73 24.07 -6.55
N TRP A 835 32.08 23.70 -7.79
CA TRP A 835 33.32 22.96 -8.05
C TRP A 835 34.58 23.79 -7.77
N ARG A 836 34.57 25.09 -8.06
CA ARG A 836 35.62 26.04 -7.66
C ARG A 836 35.80 26.03 -6.14
N ARG A 837 34.72 26.23 -5.37
CA ARG A 837 34.70 26.16 -3.88
C ARG A 837 35.37 24.88 -3.34
N ILE A 838 34.99 23.71 -3.86
CA ILE A 838 35.57 22.43 -3.43
C ILE A 838 37.07 22.33 -3.79
N ILE A 839 37.46 22.73 -5.00
CA ILE A 839 38.85 22.64 -5.50
C ILE A 839 39.77 23.65 -4.81
N GLU A 840 39.22 24.77 -4.32
CA GLU A 840 39.93 25.79 -3.53
C GLU A 840 40.03 25.43 -2.04
N GLY A 841 39.34 24.37 -1.59
CA GLY A 841 39.52 23.76 -0.27
C GLY A 841 38.35 23.91 0.70
N GLU A 842 37.16 24.32 0.25
CA GLU A 842 35.97 24.30 1.10
C GLU A 842 35.59 22.86 1.49
N ARG A 843 35.06 22.69 2.71
CA ARG A 843 34.68 21.37 3.24
C ARG A 843 33.53 20.76 2.46
N ASP A 844 33.82 19.71 1.70
CA ASP A 844 32.85 18.74 1.21
C ASP A 844 33.04 17.42 1.97
N ASP A 845 32.01 16.96 2.67
CA ASP A 845 32.13 15.76 3.49
C ASP A 845 31.99 14.44 2.70
N GLY A 846 31.45 14.48 1.48
CA GLY A 846 31.26 13.30 0.64
C GLY A 846 32.52 12.83 -0.09
N GLY A 847 33.31 13.76 -0.66
CA GLY A 847 34.57 13.47 -1.35
C GLY A 847 34.40 12.77 -2.70
N GLU A 848 33.26 12.91 -3.38
CA GLU A 848 33.02 12.31 -4.70
C GLU A 848 33.74 13.06 -5.85
N LEU A 849 34.15 14.32 -5.65
CA LEU A 849 34.85 15.14 -6.65
C LEU A 849 36.35 14.77 -6.77
N ARG A 850 36.62 13.53 -7.19
CA ARG A 850 37.96 13.12 -7.61
C ARG A 850 38.35 13.79 -8.93
N ASP A 851 39.63 14.12 -9.06
CA ASP A 851 40.23 14.76 -10.24
C ASP A 851 39.46 16.00 -10.72
N GLY A 852 39.06 16.85 -9.76
CA GLY A 852 38.13 17.97 -9.99
C GLY A 852 38.50 18.88 -11.17
N GLU A 853 39.78 19.19 -11.36
CA GLU A 853 40.27 20.00 -12.49
C GLU A 853 39.99 19.33 -13.86
N GLN A 854 40.14 18.00 -13.96
CA GLN A 854 39.79 17.24 -15.16
C GLN A 854 38.26 17.19 -15.35
N ARG A 855 37.48 17.08 -14.26
CA ARG A 855 36.01 17.09 -14.32
C ARG A 855 35.46 18.46 -14.74
N VAL A 856 36.05 19.55 -14.27
CA VAL A 856 35.79 20.93 -14.75
C VAL A 856 36.02 21.00 -16.26
N ARG A 857 37.20 20.59 -16.75
CA ARG A 857 37.54 20.54 -18.19
C ARG A 857 36.47 19.80 -19.00
N GLU A 858 36.07 18.61 -18.56
CA GLU A 858 35.08 17.77 -19.25
C GLU A 858 33.63 18.30 -19.18
N TYR A 859 33.32 19.21 -18.24
CA TYR A 859 32.03 19.88 -18.16
C TYR A 859 32.01 21.17 -18.99
N LEU A 860 33.11 21.94 -19.00
CA LEU A 860 33.28 23.11 -19.88
C LEU A 860 33.11 22.75 -21.36
N MET A 861 33.65 21.61 -21.80
CA MET A 861 33.46 21.12 -23.18
C MET A 861 32.00 20.81 -23.54
N LYS A 862 31.13 20.59 -22.55
CA LYS A 862 29.69 20.28 -22.71
C LYS A 862 28.79 21.52 -22.60
N ILE A 863 29.33 22.66 -22.17
CA ILE A 863 28.61 23.92 -21.98
C ILE A 863 28.59 24.72 -23.30
N ASN A 864 27.46 25.40 -23.56
CA ASN A 864 27.28 26.25 -24.73
C ASN A 864 27.63 27.74 -24.48
N SER A 865 27.74 28.17 -23.21
CA SER A 865 27.99 29.57 -22.83
C SER A 865 29.47 29.93 -22.97
N GLN A 866 29.79 30.82 -23.91
CA GLN A 866 31.15 31.31 -24.14
C GLN A 866 31.72 32.03 -22.91
N ALA A 867 30.91 32.83 -22.19
CA ALA A 867 31.36 33.59 -21.02
C ALA A 867 31.82 32.68 -19.87
N LEU A 868 31.08 31.61 -19.57
CA LEU A 868 31.47 30.64 -18.54
C LEU A 868 32.72 29.84 -18.95
N VAL A 869 32.86 29.50 -20.23
CA VAL A 869 34.06 28.83 -20.76
C VAL A 869 35.28 29.74 -20.71
N GLN A 870 35.12 31.06 -20.90
CA GLN A 870 36.19 32.03 -20.69
C GLN A 870 36.60 32.09 -19.22
N GLU A 871 35.69 32.43 -18.30
CA GLU A 871 36.00 32.65 -16.88
C GLU A 871 36.61 31.40 -16.22
N TYR A 872 35.94 30.25 -16.34
CA TYR A 872 36.41 29.02 -15.71
C TYR A 872 37.53 28.33 -16.49
N GLY A 873 37.67 28.60 -17.80
CA GLY A 873 38.82 28.18 -18.59
C GLY A 873 40.10 28.93 -18.22
N LEU A 874 40.02 30.24 -17.98
CA LEU A 874 41.15 31.07 -17.52
C LEU A 874 41.55 30.71 -16.08
N TRP A 875 40.57 30.54 -15.17
CA TRP A 875 40.80 30.00 -13.82
C TRP A 875 41.50 28.63 -13.85
N LEU A 876 41.03 27.70 -14.70
CA LEU A 876 41.64 26.39 -14.87
C LEU A 876 43.04 26.48 -15.51
N ALA A 877 43.28 27.43 -16.40
CA ALA A 877 44.59 27.65 -17.04
C ALA A 877 45.62 28.25 -16.07
N ASN A 878 45.22 29.13 -15.17
CA ASN A 878 46.11 29.69 -14.15
C ASN A 878 46.55 28.59 -13.15
N ARG A 879 45.61 27.74 -12.71
CA ARG A 879 45.87 26.65 -11.76
C ARG A 879 46.55 25.43 -12.39
N ASN A 880 46.08 24.99 -13.55
CA ASN A 880 46.60 23.85 -14.29
C ASN A 880 46.77 24.21 -15.78
N PRO A 881 47.91 24.81 -16.16
CA PRO A 881 48.18 25.32 -17.50
C PRO A 881 47.95 24.32 -18.65
N LYS A 882 48.10 23.01 -18.40
CA LYS A 882 47.89 21.98 -19.43
C LYS A 882 46.42 21.67 -19.67
N LEU A 883 45.60 21.64 -18.62
CA LEU A 883 44.16 21.33 -18.75
C LEU A 883 43.35 22.55 -19.20
N GLY A 884 43.65 23.75 -18.70
CA GLY A 884 42.96 24.97 -19.14
C GLY A 884 43.21 25.30 -20.61
N VAL A 885 44.44 25.10 -21.10
CA VAL A 885 44.78 25.27 -22.52
C VAL A 885 44.00 24.33 -23.44
N GLN A 886 43.72 23.10 -23.01
CA GLN A 886 42.91 22.17 -23.82
C GLN A 886 41.49 22.69 -24.06
N VAL A 887 40.89 23.40 -23.11
CA VAL A 887 39.53 23.98 -23.25
C VAL A 887 39.46 25.00 -24.40
N PHE A 888 40.52 25.79 -24.60
CA PHE A 888 40.61 26.77 -25.69
C PHE A 888 41.22 26.22 -26.99
N ALA A 889 41.83 25.03 -26.94
CA ALA A 889 42.56 24.43 -28.05
C ALA A 889 41.76 23.34 -28.78
N GLU A 890 40.99 22.51 -28.07
CA GLU A 890 40.24 21.40 -28.67
C GLU A 890 38.98 21.88 -29.42
N ASP A 891 38.92 21.66 -30.74
CA ASP A 891 37.78 22.02 -31.61
C ASP A 891 36.48 21.21 -31.37
N LYS A 892 36.38 20.53 -30.21
CA LYS A 892 35.31 19.59 -29.82
C LYS A 892 34.31 20.18 -28.82
N GLY A 893 34.56 21.39 -28.30
CA GLY A 893 33.66 22.05 -27.35
C GLY A 893 32.33 22.49 -27.98
N ARG A 894 31.28 22.60 -27.16
CA ARG A 894 29.95 23.08 -27.60
C ARG A 894 29.78 24.60 -27.62
N ALA A 895 30.63 25.35 -26.92
CA ALA A 895 30.61 26.81 -26.93
C ALA A 895 31.10 27.38 -28.27
N PRO A 896 30.71 28.62 -28.63
CA PRO A 896 31.29 29.35 -29.74
C PRO A 896 32.82 29.39 -29.65
N ARG A 897 33.49 29.21 -30.81
CA ARG A 897 34.97 29.21 -30.88
C ARG A 897 35.53 30.58 -30.51
N PHE A 898 36.64 30.57 -29.80
CA PHE A 898 37.42 31.77 -29.51
C PHE A 898 38.46 32.00 -30.62
N GLU A 899 38.64 33.25 -31.03
CA GLU A 899 39.73 33.61 -31.94
C GLU A 899 41.09 33.49 -31.23
N PRO A 900 42.11 32.84 -31.83
CA PRO A 900 43.40 32.60 -31.18
C PRO A 900 44.13 33.87 -30.73
N THR A 901 43.96 34.98 -31.44
CA THR A 901 44.47 36.30 -31.04
C THR A 901 43.91 36.75 -29.70
N THR A 902 42.59 36.62 -29.52
CA THR A 902 41.87 36.97 -28.28
C THR A 902 42.27 36.03 -27.13
N VAL A 903 42.43 34.72 -27.39
CA VAL A 903 42.88 33.77 -26.36
C VAL A 903 44.32 34.08 -25.91
N VAL A 904 45.25 34.39 -26.83
CA VAL A 904 46.61 34.79 -26.46
C VAL A 904 46.61 36.07 -25.62
N ALA A 905 45.75 37.04 -25.91
CA ALA A 905 45.63 38.26 -25.10
C ALA A 905 45.09 37.97 -23.69
N LEU A 906 44.03 37.18 -23.56
CA LEU A 906 43.44 36.80 -22.27
C LEU A 906 44.41 35.95 -21.42
N LEU A 907 45.08 34.96 -22.01
CA LEU A 907 46.09 34.16 -21.31
C LEU A 907 47.30 35.00 -20.88
N ARG A 908 47.75 35.98 -21.68
CA ARG A 908 48.82 36.91 -21.29
C ARG A 908 48.44 37.80 -20.10
N ALA A 909 47.15 38.08 -19.90
CA ALA A 909 46.66 38.90 -18.79
C ALA A 909 46.46 38.08 -17.49
N GLU A 910 45.80 36.93 -17.56
CA GLU A 910 45.33 36.19 -16.36
C GLU A 910 46.06 34.87 -16.07
N ALA A 911 46.71 34.26 -17.07
CA ALA A 911 47.36 32.95 -16.94
C ALA A 911 48.67 32.88 -17.76
N PRO A 912 49.69 33.71 -17.45
CA PRO A 912 50.89 33.85 -18.29
C PRO A 912 51.67 32.53 -18.48
N THR A 913 51.64 31.64 -17.48
CA THR A 913 52.23 30.29 -17.53
C THR A 913 51.58 29.38 -18.58
N ALA A 914 50.31 29.61 -18.92
CA ALA A 914 49.54 28.86 -19.92
C ALA A 914 49.77 29.35 -21.36
N VAL A 915 50.22 30.60 -21.55
CA VAL A 915 50.57 31.17 -22.87
C VAL A 915 51.55 30.26 -23.62
N LYS A 916 52.55 29.71 -22.91
CA LYS A 916 53.49 28.71 -23.42
C LYS A 916 52.77 27.56 -24.16
N TYR A 917 51.91 26.85 -23.44
CA TYR A 917 51.27 25.63 -23.93
C TYR A 917 50.25 25.92 -25.03
N TYR A 918 49.60 27.10 -25.01
CA TYR A 918 48.70 27.51 -26.09
C TYR A 918 49.46 27.86 -27.37
N LEU A 919 50.56 28.63 -27.29
CA LEU A 919 51.42 28.91 -28.45
C LEU A 919 52.07 27.64 -29.01
N GLU A 920 52.54 26.73 -28.14
CA GLU A 920 53.02 25.39 -28.53
C GLU A 920 51.93 24.61 -29.29
N HIS A 921 50.67 24.66 -28.85
CA HIS A 921 49.56 24.01 -29.56
C HIS A 921 49.24 24.67 -30.90
N LEU A 922 49.20 26.02 -30.97
CA LEU A 922 48.93 26.72 -32.23
C LEU A 922 50.01 26.44 -33.28
N VAL A 923 51.29 26.45 -32.89
CA VAL A 923 52.44 26.25 -33.78
C VAL A 923 52.64 24.77 -34.13
N PHE A 924 52.78 23.89 -33.14
CA PHE A 924 53.12 22.47 -33.39
C PHE A 924 51.90 21.57 -33.62
N GLY A 925 50.75 21.91 -33.01
CA GLY A 925 49.50 21.17 -33.11
C GLY A 925 48.70 21.52 -34.36
N LYS A 926 48.25 22.79 -34.47
CA LYS A 926 47.43 23.28 -35.59
C LYS A 926 48.22 23.82 -36.80
N GLY A 927 49.52 24.08 -36.64
CA GLY A 927 50.40 24.50 -37.74
C GLY A 927 50.30 25.98 -38.13
N HIS A 928 49.81 26.84 -37.24
CA HIS A 928 49.64 28.27 -37.50
C HIS A 928 50.99 29.02 -37.45
N THR A 929 51.64 29.13 -38.61
CA THR A 929 52.99 29.72 -38.77
C THR A 929 53.11 31.17 -38.30
N GLY A 930 52.02 31.94 -38.26
CA GLY A 930 52.02 33.33 -37.78
C GLY A 930 52.50 33.48 -36.32
N TYR A 931 52.20 32.51 -35.46
CA TYR A 931 52.56 32.54 -34.04
C TYR A 931 53.96 31.97 -33.75
N VAL A 932 54.73 31.57 -34.76
CA VAL A 932 56.10 31.07 -34.59
C VAL A 932 57.01 32.15 -33.99
N ASN A 933 56.85 33.40 -34.41
CA ASN A 933 57.62 34.52 -33.85
C ASN A 933 57.24 34.80 -32.38
N ASP A 934 55.95 34.81 -32.03
CA ASP A 934 55.49 34.93 -30.64
C ASP A 934 56.07 33.82 -29.74
N LEU A 935 56.10 32.57 -30.23
CA LEU A 935 56.65 31.44 -29.49
C LEU A 935 58.18 31.53 -29.34
N ILE A 936 58.90 31.94 -30.39
CA ILE A 936 60.35 32.16 -30.35
C ILE A 936 60.69 33.29 -29.37
N THR A 937 60.00 34.44 -29.45
CA THR A 937 60.19 35.55 -28.50
C THR A 937 59.89 35.10 -27.07
N TYR A 938 58.79 34.39 -26.83
CA TYR A 938 58.44 33.89 -25.50
C TYR A 938 59.48 32.91 -24.93
N TYR A 939 60.04 32.01 -25.75
CA TYR A 939 61.16 31.15 -25.31
C TYR A 939 62.44 31.95 -25.08
N LEU A 940 62.75 32.94 -25.93
CA LEU A 940 63.91 33.81 -25.75
C LEU A 940 63.80 34.66 -24.49
N ASP A 941 62.61 35.16 -24.14
CA ASP A 941 62.36 35.94 -22.93
C ASP A 941 62.53 35.07 -21.66
N ILE A 942 62.03 33.82 -21.67
CA ILE A 942 62.28 32.86 -20.57
C ILE A 942 63.77 32.56 -20.44
N VAL A 943 64.44 32.18 -21.54
CA VAL A 943 65.86 31.81 -21.51
C VAL A 943 66.73 33.01 -21.11
N THR A 944 66.43 34.20 -21.61
CA THR A 944 67.13 35.44 -21.24
C THR A 944 66.87 35.80 -19.78
N GLY A 945 65.64 35.61 -19.29
CA GLY A 945 65.28 35.79 -17.88
C GLY A 945 66.01 34.82 -16.93
N GLU A 946 66.08 33.53 -17.25
CA GLU A 946 66.87 32.55 -16.50
C GLU A 946 68.38 32.85 -16.56
N LEU A 947 68.88 33.26 -17.73
CA LEU A 947 70.28 33.70 -17.91
C LEU A 947 70.61 35.04 -17.24
N HIS A 948 69.62 35.84 -16.83
CA HIS A 948 69.82 37.03 -16.00
C HIS A 948 69.69 36.75 -14.50
N SER A 949 68.88 35.77 -14.10
CA SER A 949 68.56 35.48 -12.69
C SER A 949 69.40 34.36 -12.07
N SER A 950 69.88 33.38 -12.86
CA SER A 950 70.60 32.21 -12.37
C SER A 950 72.01 32.12 -12.96
N GLN A 951 73.03 32.38 -12.13
CA GLN A 951 74.44 32.25 -12.52
C GLN A 951 74.79 30.81 -12.95
N THR A 952 74.25 29.81 -12.26
CA THR A 952 74.42 28.39 -12.59
C THR A 952 73.85 28.05 -13.97
N SER A 953 72.73 28.65 -14.36
CA SER A 953 72.12 28.46 -15.69
C SER A 953 73.00 29.06 -16.80
N ARG A 954 73.69 30.18 -16.52
CA ARG A 954 74.66 30.80 -17.47
C ARG A 954 75.85 29.89 -17.74
N GLU A 955 76.40 29.29 -16.69
CA GLU A 955 77.56 28.40 -16.80
C GLU A 955 77.19 27.08 -17.50
N ALA A 956 76.02 26.50 -17.19
CA ALA A 956 75.50 25.33 -17.89
C ALA A 956 75.18 25.61 -19.38
N PHE A 957 74.60 26.77 -19.70
CA PHE A 957 74.32 27.19 -21.07
C PHE A 957 75.61 27.43 -21.85
N ALA A 958 76.59 28.13 -21.27
CA ALA A 958 77.90 28.35 -21.88
C ALA A 958 78.63 27.02 -22.17
N ALA A 959 78.64 26.08 -21.22
CA ALA A 959 79.21 24.75 -21.42
C ALA A 959 78.49 23.97 -22.54
N THR A 960 77.17 24.12 -22.64
CA THR A 960 76.36 23.49 -23.70
C THR A 960 76.65 24.11 -25.06
N MET A 961 76.74 25.44 -25.16
CA MET A 961 77.12 26.16 -26.38
C MET A 961 78.53 25.79 -26.86
N MET A 962 79.51 25.70 -25.96
CA MET A 962 80.87 25.22 -26.31
C MET A 962 80.84 23.78 -26.83
N ARG A 963 79.98 22.92 -26.28
CA ARG A 963 79.83 21.52 -26.69
C ARG A 963 79.13 21.38 -28.05
N TYR A 964 78.13 22.22 -28.33
CA TYR A 964 77.45 22.29 -29.62
C TYR A 964 78.37 22.86 -30.71
N GLY A 965 79.14 23.90 -30.41
CA GLY A 965 80.15 24.47 -31.32
C GLY A 965 81.24 23.45 -31.70
N ARG A 966 81.69 22.61 -30.74
CA ARG A 966 82.60 21.48 -31.03
C ARG A 966 81.99 20.38 -31.89
N ALA A 967 80.66 20.19 -31.87
CA ALA A 967 79.99 19.17 -32.67
C ALA A 967 79.72 19.62 -34.12
N VAL A 968 79.50 20.92 -34.34
CA VAL A 968 79.13 21.48 -35.66
C VAL A 968 80.36 21.97 -36.46
N CYS A 969 81.49 22.28 -35.82
CA CYS A 969 82.70 22.74 -36.51
C CYS A 969 83.92 21.80 -36.33
N GLY A 970 84.10 20.88 -37.27
CA GLY A 970 85.27 19.98 -37.30
C GLY A 970 86.63 20.67 -37.49
N CYS A 971 86.66 21.94 -37.90
CA CYS A 971 87.90 22.69 -38.13
C CYS A 971 88.54 23.31 -36.88
N CYS A 972 87.83 23.41 -35.75
CA CYS A 972 88.32 24.14 -34.57
C CYS A 972 89.44 23.44 -33.76
N ASN A 973 89.84 22.22 -34.11
CA ASN A 973 90.88 21.48 -33.38
C ASN A 973 92.32 22.02 -33.60
N SER A 974 92.59 22.82 -34.65
CA SER A 974 93.94 23.33 -34.93
C SER A 974 94.27 24.69 -34.30
N TRP A 975 93.26 25.48 -33.91
CA TRP A 975 93.45 26.84 -33.37
C TRP A 975 93.72 26.89 -31.86
N ALA A 976 93.80 25.73 -31.19
CA ALA A 976 94.17 25.63 -29.77
C ALA A 976 95.70 25.57 -29.52
N ALA A 977 96.52 25.73 -30.56
CA ALA A 977 97.93 25.34 -30.55
C ALA A 977 98.97 26.48 -30.64
N GLN A 978 98.62 27.76 -30.41
CA GLN A 978 99.62 28.83 -30.28
C GLN A 978 99.16 30.05 -29.46
N LYS A 979 99.95 30.40 -28.42
CA LYS A 979 99.87 31.60 -27.54
C LYS A 979 98.54 31.72 -26.77
N THR A 980 98.45 31.53 -25.44
CA THR A 980 99.37 31.79 -24.32
C THR A 980 99.66 33.29 -24.08
N THR A 981 99.62 33.71 -22.81
CA THR A 981 99.89 35.06 -22.22
C THR A 981 98.68 36.00 -22.02
N MET A 982 98.78 36.84 -20.99
CA MET A 982 97.81 37.76 -20.33
C MET A 982 97.77 39.20 -20.92
N PRO A 983 96.89 40.14 -20.47
CA PRO A 983 95.48 40.04 -20.05
C PRO A 983 94.60 41.19 -20.72
N PRO A 984 93.69 42.01 -20.10
CA PRO A 984 92.40 42.32 -20.77
C PRO A 984 91.98 43.81 -20.94
N ARG A 985 91.44 44.19 -22.12
CA ARG A 985 90.31 45.17 -22.24
C ARG A 985 89.75 45.32 -23.67
N SER A 986 88.46 45.68 -23.74
CA SER A 986 87.71 46.36 -24.84
C SER A 986 87.76 45.84 -26.29
N VAL A 987 86.59 45.38 -26.74
CA VAL A 987 85.88 45.53 -28.05
C VAL A 987 86.43 46.54 -29.09
N PRO A 988 86.10 46.41 -30.41
CA PRO A 988 85.00 45.61 -31.00
C PRO A 988 85.39 44.65 -32.15
N ALA A 989 84.40 43.93 -32.69
CA ALA A 989 84.56 42.98 -33.80
C ALA A 989 84.02 43.53 -35.13
N SER A 990 84.87 43.61 -36.17
CA SER A 990 84.44 43.87 -37.56
C SER A 990 85.52 43.54 -38.61
N SER A 991 85.77 42.25 -38.90
CA SER A 991 86.34 41.76 -40.18
C SER A 991 86.48 40.23 -40.19
N LEU A 992 86.74 39.68 -41.39
CA LEU A 992 87.09 38.27 -41.72
C LEU A 992 85.97 37.20 -41.64
N CYS A 993 85.37 36.94 -42.80
CA CYS A 993 85.05 35.58 -43.28
C CYS A 993 85.35 35.50 -44.79
N PRO A 994 86.33 34.69 -45.24
CA PRO A 994 86.55 34.40 -46.67
C PRO A 994 85.60 33.33 -47.22
N ALA A 995 85.42 33.29 -48.54
CA ALA A 995 84.32 32.59 -49.22
C ALA A 995 84.57 31.08 -49.51
N SER A 996 84.85 30.26 -48.49
CA SER A 996 85.20 28.84 -48.67
C SER A 996 84.03 27.83 -48.52
N CYS A 997 82.83 28.27 -48.16
CA CYS A 997 81.74 27.36 -47.70
C CYS A 997 80.64 27.07 -48.74
N LEU A 998 80.84 27.34 -50.03
CA LEU A 998 79.82 27.24 -51.08
C LEU A 998 79.97 26.02 -52.01
N PHE A 999 79.93 24.82 -51.43
CA PHE A 999 79.87 23.55 -52.17
C PHE A 999 78.57 22.71 -52.01
N PRO A 1000 77.68 22.87 -51.01
CA PRO A 1000 76.41 22.12 -50.94
C PRO A 1000 75.38 22.38 -52.07
N ARG A 1001 75.70 23.24 -53.04
CA ARG A 1001 74.71 23.79 -53.99
C ARG A 1001 74.64 23.04 -55.33
N SER A 1002 75.64 22.23 -55.66
CA SER A 1002 75.70 21.47 -56.92
C SER A 1002 74.77 20.25 -56.93
N SER A 1003 74.76 19.46 -55.87
CA SER A 1003 73.86 18.30 -55.73
C SER A 1003 72.39 18.70 -55.64
N PHE A 1004 72.08 19.83 -55.00
CA PHE A 1004 70.73 20.41 -54.99
C PHE A 1004 70.29 20.82 -56.41
N SER A 1005 71.16 21.51 -57.16
CA SER A 1005 70.90 21.93 -58.55
C SER A 1005 70.64 20.75 -59.52
N MET A 1006 71.16 19.55 -59.23
CA MET A 1006 70.90 18.36 -60.04
C MET A 1006 69.52 17.74 -59.76
N ALA A 1007 68.99 17.87 -58.54
CA ALA A 1007 67.67 17.35 -58.18
C ALA A 1007 66.51 18.15 -58.81
N GLU A 1008 66.70 19.43 -59.13
CA GLU A 1008 65.70 20.25 -59.85
C GLU A 1008 65.68 19.97 -61.37
N ASN A 1009 66.61 19.16 -61.90
CA ASN A 1009 66.77 18.88 -63.34
C ASN A 1009 66.47 17.40 -63.73
N ASP A 1010 65.77 16.64 -62.88
CA ASP A 1010 65.38 15.21 -63.06
C ASP A 1010 66.56 14.24 -63.28
N ALA A 1011 67.81 14.72 -63.13
CA ALA A 1011 69.06 13.99 -63.37
C ALA A 1011 69.47 13.09 -62.19
N HIS A 1012 68.52 12.28 -61.71
CA HIS A 1012 68.66 11.53 -60.45
C HIS A 1012 69.74 10.45 -60.46
N GLU A 1013 69.96 9.76 -61.59
CA GLU A 1013 70.94 8.67 -61.69
C GLU A 1013 72.39 9.17 -61.54
N ASP A 1014 72.72 10.32 -62.13
CA ASP A 1014 74.08 10.88 -62.02
C ASP A 1014 74.35 11.48 -60.63
N ALA A 1015 73.31 11.95 -59.93
CA ALA A 1015 73.41 12.31 -58.51
C ALA A 1015 73.68 11.09 -57.63
N ILE A 1016 73.03 9.95 -57.92
CA ILE A 1016 73.30 8.66 -57.27
C ILE A 1016 74.74 8.19 -57.55
N ARG A 1017 75.19 8.20 -58.82
CA ARG A 1017 76.58 7.88 -59.21
C ARG A 1017 77.61 8.72 -58.46
N LEU A 1018 77.32 10.01 -58.24
CA LEU A 1018 78.21 10.91 -57.51
C LEU A 1018 78.33 10.50 -56.02
N LEU A 1019 77.22 10.16 -55.38
CA LEU A 1019 77.19 9.71 -53.99
C LEU A 1019 77.92 8.37 -53.81
N VAL A 1020 77.64 7.40 -54.69
CA VAL A 1020 78.21 6.04 -54.63
C VAL A 1020 79.70 6.05 -55.00
N HIS A 1021 80.08 6.50 -56.20
CA HIS A 1021 81.43 6.31 -56.74
C HIS A 1021 82.43 7.43 -56.45
N LYS A 1022 82.00 8.60 -55.95
CA LYS A 1022 82.92 9.73 -55.64
C LYS A 1022 82.88 10.22 -54.20
N LEU A 1023 81.84 9.89 -53.43
CA LEU A 1023 81.71 10.29 -52.03
C LEU A 1023 81.72 9.10 -51.07
N GLY A 1024 81.39 7.89 -51.52
CA GLY A 1024 81.33 6.68 -50.69
C GLY A 1024 80.19 6.70 -49.66
N ASP A 1025 79.14 7.51 -49.92
CA ASP A 1025 78.07 7.77 -48.95
C ASP A 1025 76.80 6.98 -49.33
N PHE A 1026 76.86 5.68 -49.06
CA PHE A 1026 75.81 4.71 -49.41
C PHE A 1026 74.50 4.95 -48.65
N ASP A 1027 74.55 5.30 -47.35
CA ASP A 1027 73.36 5.63 -46.55
C ASP A 1027 72.66 6.91 -47.06
N THR A 1028 73.42 7.92 -47.53
CA THR A 1028 72.84 9.10 -48.17
C THR A 1028 72.24 8.77 -49.54
N ALA A 1029 72.84 7.87 -50.33
CA ALA A 1029 72.25 7.39 -51.59
C ALA A 1029 70.91 6.65 -51.36
N VAL A 1030 70.83 5.77 -50.35
CA VAL A 1030 69.58 5.11 -49.95
C VAL A 1030 68.54 6.13 -49.45
N SER A 1031 68.99 7.12 -48.67
CA SER A 1031 68.13 8.21 -48.18
C SER A 1031 67.61 9.12 -49.31
N TYR A 1032 68.38 9.28 -50.40
CA TYR A 1032 67.99 10.00 -51.60
C TYR A 1032 66.79 9.33 -52.28
N CYS A 1033 66.82 8.00 -52.45
CA CYS A 1033 65.75 7.23 -53.09
C CYS A 1033 64.43 7.26 -52.31
N LEU A 1034 64.49 7.21 -50.98
CA LEU A 1034 63.30 7.33 -50.13
C LEU A 1034 62.63 8.71 -50.23
N ARG A 1035 63.38 9.78 -50.54
CA ARG A 1035 62.94 11.18 -50.43
C ARG A 1035 62.96 11.97 -51.75
N GLY A 1036 63.33 11.35 -52.88
CA GLY A 1036 63.41 12.00 -54.18
C GLY A 1036 64.38 13.19 -54.21
N GLY A 1037 65.51 13.10 -53.50
CA GLY A 1037 66.51 14.17 -53.38
C GLY A 1037 66.09 15.42 -52.58
N SER A 1038 64.81 15.56 -52.20
CA SER A 1038 64.23 16.82 -51.70
C SER A 1038 64.62 17.23 -50.27
N SER A 1039 65.12 16.31 -49.43
CA SER A 1039 65.37 16.59 -48.00
C SER A 1039 66.41 15.67 -47.38
N ILE A 1040 67.70 16.00 -47.52
CA ILE A 1040 68.82 15.26 -46.92
C ILE A 1040 69.44 15.99 -45.72
N TYR A 1041 69.58 17.32 -45.76
CA TYR A 1041 70.28 18.11 -44.73
C TYR A 1041 69.43 19.13 -43.95
N THR A 1042 68.10 19.00 -43.95
CA THR A 1042 67.19 19.89 -43.22
C THR A 1042 66.64 19.20 -41.96
N PRO A 1043 66.81 19.78 -40.74
CA PRO A 1043 66.13 19.30 -39.54
C PRO A 1043 64.60 19.40 -39.69
N LEU A 1044 63.85 18.47 -39.07
CA LEU A 1044 62.41 18.38 -39.31
C LEU A 1044 61.66 19.61 -38.75
N SER A 1045 60.99 20.34 -39.64
CA SER A 1045 59.79 21.11 -39.33
C SER A 1045 58.75 20.91 -40.43
N ARG A 1046 57.50 20.75 -40.03
CA ARG A 1046 56.37 20.46 -40.92
C ARG A 1046 56.08 21.68 -41.80
N GLY A 1047 55.81 21.50 -43.10
CA GLY A 1047 55.44 22.64 -43.95
C GLY A 1047 55.05 22.33 -45.40
N ARG A 1048 55.72 21.38 -46.07
CA ARG A 1048 55.39 20.99 -47.45
C ARG A 1048 54.89 19.55 -47.48
N LYS A 1049 53.65 19.35 -47.97
CA LYS A 1049 53.07 18.01 -48.19
C LYS A 1049 53.17 17.55 -49.64
N ASP A 1050 53.64 18.46 -50.50
CA ASP A 1050 54.14 18.22 -51.85
C ASP A 1050 55.69 18.23 -51.76
N SER A 1051 56.43 17.21 -52.20
CA SER A 1051 56.02 16.00 -52.90
C SER A 1051 56.85 14.80 -52.42
N MET A 1052 56.23 13.84 -51.72
CA MET A 1052 56.83 12.50 -51.60
C MET A 1052 56.78 11.83 -52.99
N PRO A 1053 57.88 11.24 -53.48
CA PRO A 1053 57.87 10.52 -54.76
C PRO A 1053 56.88 9.35 -54.71
N THR A 1054 56.22 9.07 -55.84
CA THR A 1054 55.29 7.93 -55.96
C THR A 1054 56.02 6.60 -55.79
N HIS A 1055 55.30 5.54 -55.42
CA HIS A 1055 55.86 4.20 -55.24
C HIS A 1055 56.64 3.71 -56.49
N GLU A 1056 56.17 4.06 -57.69
CA GLU A 1056 56.83 3.76 -58.96
C GLU A 1056 58.15 4.53 -59.13
N MET A 1057 58.18 5.82 -58.78
CA MET A 1057 59.40 6.64 -58.80
C MET A 1057 60.42 6.15 -57.78
N GLN A 1058 59.96 5.78 -56.56
CA GLN A 1058 60.82 5.18 -55.54
C GLN A 1058 61.40 3.84 -56.01
N ALA A 1059 60.59 2.95 -56.59
CA ALA A 1059 61.06 1.68 -57.15
C ALA A 1059 62.06 1.89 -58.31
N ARG A 1060 61.85 2.88 -59.18
CA ARG A 1060 62.81 3.27 -60.24
C ARG A 1060 64.15 3.72 -59.66
N LEU A 1061 64.13 4.57 -58.63
CA LEU A 1061 65.34 5.05 -57.95
C LEU A 1061 66.06 3.94 -57.17
N PHE A 1062 65.33 2.99 -56.58
CA PHE A 1062 65.93 1.82 -55.92
C PHE A 1062 66.57 0.85 -56.93
N ARG A 1063 65.96 0.62 -58.11
CA ARG A 1063 66.61 -0.11 -59.22
C ARG A 1063 67.90 0.59 -59.69
N ALA A 1064 67.92 1.91 -59.79
CA ALA A 1064 69.12 2.67 -60.17
C ALA A 1064 70.27 2.53 -59.14
N VAL A 1065 69.98 2.63 -57.83
CA VAL A 1065 70.97 2.37 -56.77
C VAL A 1065 71.48 0.93 -56.82
N LEU A 1066 70.60 -0.06 -57.03
CA LEU A 1066 71.01 -1.46 -57.15
C LEU A 1066 71.96 -1.67 -58.34
N GLY A 1067 71.68 -1.05 -59.49
CA GLY A 1067 72.55 -1.10 -60.66
C GLY A 1067 73.94 -0.50 -60.39
N GLU A 1068 74.01 0.67 -59.75
CA GLU A 1068 75.29 1.30 -59.42
C GLU A 1068 76.05 0.57 -58.30
N PHE A 1069 75.35 -0.04 -57.34
CA PHE A 1069 75.96 -0.91 -56.32
C PHE A 1069 76.62 -2.14 -56.95
N LEU A 1070 75.96 -2.79 -57.92
CA LEU A 1070 76.50 -3.93 -58.67
C LEU A 1070 77.76 -3.59 -59.50
N THR A 1071 78.06 -2.30 -59.72
CA THR A 1071 79.27 -1.84 -60.44
C THR A 1071 80.44 -1.41 -59.53
N ILE A 1072 80.26 -1.36 -58.20
CA ILE A 1072 81.31 -0.96 -57.23
C ILE A 1072 82.60 -1.74 -57.45
N ALA A 1073 83.74 -1.04 -57.52
CA ALA A 1073 85.02 -1.62 -57.96
C ALA A 1073 85.57 -2.73 -57.01
N ASP A 1074 85.40 -2.58 -55.70
CA ASP A 1074 85.73 -3.64 -54.73
C ASP A 1074 84.63 -4.71 -54.69
N VAL A 1075 85.03 -5.98 -54.82
CA VAL A 1075 84.14 -7.14 -54.77
C VAL A 1075 83.57 -7.35 -53.36
N SER A 1076 84.33 -7.04 -52.30
CA SER A 1076 83.86 -7.21 -50.92
C SER A 1076 82.76 -6.20 -50.59
N GLU A 1077 83.03 -4.91 -50.82
CA GLU A 1077 82.07 -3.82 -50.60
C GLU A 1077 80.83 -3.97 -51.50
N ARG A 1078 81.01 -4.38 -52.77
CA ARG A 1078 79.89 -4.70 -53.69
C ARG A 1078 78.94 -5.75 -53.10
N VAL A 1079 79.47 -6.84 -52.57
CA VAL A 1079 78.64 -7.92 -51.99
C VAL A 1079 77.95 -7.46 -50.71
N GLU A 1080 78.66 -6.78 -49.81
CA GLU A 1080 78.11 -6.30 -48.53
C GLU A 1080 76.99 -5.27 -48.74
N GLN A 1081 77.24 -4.22 -49.51
CA GLN A 1081 76.25 -3.14 -49.73
C GLN A 1081 75.04 -3.62 -50.55
N THR A 1082 75.25 -4.51 -51.53
CA THR A 1082 74.15 -5.12 -52.30
C THR A 1082 73.29 -6.04 -51.42
N GLY A 1083 73.90 -6.88 -50.60
CA GLY A 1083 73.19 -7.75 -49.66
C GLY A 1083 72.37 -6.96 -48.64
N ALA A 1084 72.98 -5.93 -48.02
CA ALA A 1084 72.32 -5.06 -47.06
C ALA A 1084 71.12 -4.29 -47.68
N LEU A 1085 71.27 -3.80 -48.92
CA LEU A 1085 70.20 -3.13 -49.66
C LEU A 1085 69.02 -4.09 -49.91
N LEU A 1086 69.29 -5.30 -50.41
CA LEU A 1086 68.26 -6.29 -50.74
C LEU A 1086 67.53 -6.81 -49.49
N GLU A 1087 68.24 -7.08 -48.39
CA GLU A 1087 67.60 -7.58 -47.17
C GLU A 1087 66.69 -6.51 -46.53
N ARG A 1088 67.16 -5.25 -46.48
CA ARG A 1088 66.49 -4.13 -45.80
C ARG A 1088 65.40 -3.46 -46.63
N PHE A 1089 65.57 -3.39 -47.95
CA PHE A 1089 64.65 -2.70 -48.89
C PHE A 1089 64.00 -3.62 -49.93
N GLY A 1090 64.08 -4.94 -49.75
CA GLY A 1090 63.45 -5.95 -50.60
C GLY A 1090 61.95 -5.78 -50.88
N GLY A 1091 61.23 -4.95 -50.11
CA GLY A 1091 59.83 -4.62 -50.39
C GLY A 1091 59.59 -3.87 -51.71
N TRP A 1092 60.64 -3.26 -52.28
CA TRP A 1092 60.58 -2.36 -53.45
C TRP A 1092 61.01 -3.00 -54.78
N PHE A 1093 61.36 -4.30 -54.77
CA PHE A 1093 61.90 -5.01 -55.94
C PHE A 1093 61.15 -6.31 -56.20
N GLU A 1094 60.88 -6.61 -57.47
CA GLU A 1094 60.30 -7.89 -57.86
C GLU A 1094 61.34 -9.01 -57.93
N ILE A 1095 60.89 -10.24 -57.69
CA ILE A 1095 61.78 -11.40 -57.53
C ILE A 1095 62.47 -11.73 -58.86
N ASP A 1096 61.72 -11.72 -59.96
CA ASP A 1096 62.22 -12.06 -61.29
C ASP A 1096 63.23 -11.02 -61.81
N ASP A 1097 63.01 -9.72 -61.51
CA ASP A 1097 63.95 -8.63 -61.82
C ASP A 1097 65.32 -8.85 -61.19
N ILE A 1098 65.36 -9.19 -59.89
CA ILE A 1098 66.63 -9.36 -59.15
C ILE A 1098 67.37 -10.60 -59.62
N LEU A 1099 66.66 -11.72 -59.81
CA LEU A 1099 67.28 -12.97 -60.23
C LEU A 1099 67.88 -12.90 -61.64
N GLY A 1100 67.45 -11.95 -62.48
CA GLY A 1100 68.07 -11.66 -63.77
C GLY A 1100 69.21 -10.62 -63.74
N LEU A 1101 69.48 -9.97 -62.60
CA LEU A 1101 70.48 -8.90 -62.45
C LEU A 1101 71.69 -9.29 -61.58
N ILE A 1102 71.56 -10.29 -60.72
CA ILE A 1102 72.67 -10.79 -59.89
C ILE A 1102 73.58 -11.70 -60.71
N PRO A 1103 74.93 -11.58 -60.64
CA PRO A 1103 75.83 -12.46 -61.38
C PRO A 1103 75.77 -13.92 -60.89
N ASP A 1104 75.75 -14.87 -61.85
CA ASP A 1104 75.69 -16.33 -61.61
C ASP A 1104 76.77 -16.90 -60.66
N GLY A 1105 77.86 -16.15 -60.42
CA GLY A 1105 78.95 -16.54 -59.53
C GLY A 1105 78.74 -16.21 -58.03
N TRP A 1106 77.59 -15.68 -57.63
CA TRP A 1106 77.30 -15.33 -56.24
C TRP A 1106 76.63 -16.49 -55.48
N SER A 1107 76.92 -16.64 -54.17
CA SER A 1107 76.19 -17.62 -53.34
C SER A 1107 74.75 -17.16 -53.12
N VAL A 1108 73.82 -18.13 -53.17
CA VAL A 1108 72.40 -17.94 -52.83
C VAL A 1108 72.23 -17.40 -51.40
N ASP A 1109 73.16 -17.68 -50.48
CA ASP A 1109 73.13 -17.18 -49.10
C ASP A 1109 73.05 -15.65 -49.01
N ILE A 1110 73.68 -14.93 -49.96
CA ILE A 1110 73.70 -13.46 -50.04
C ILE A 1110 72.28 -12.90 -50.29
N VAL A 1111 71.43 -13.68 -50.96
CA VAL A 1111 70.07 -13.29 -51.38
C VAL A 1111 68.98 -14.01 -50.59
N ALA A 1112 69.33 -15.04 -49.80
CA ALA A 1112 68.40 -15.88 -49.06
C ALA A 1112 67.50 -15.07 -48.10
N GLY A 1113 68.06 -14.07 -47.42
CA GLY A 1113 67.31 -13.17 -46.53
C GLY A 1113 66.21 -12.38 -47.24
N PHE A 1114 66.45 -11.94 -48.48
CA PHE A 1114 65.46 -11.29 -49.35
C PHE A 1114 64.37 -12.29 -49.79
N LEU A 1115 64.78 -13.41 -50.37
CA LEU A 1115 63.87 -14.41 -50.96
C LEU A 1115 62.89 -14.98 -49.92
N VAL A 1116 63.41 -15.39 -48.75
CA VAL A 1116 62.58 -15.92 -47.65
C VAL A 1116 61.60 -14.88 -47.13
N ARG A 1117 61.99 -13.61 -47.08
CA ARG A 1117 61.13 -12.51 -46.58
C ARG A 1117 60.01 -12.17 -47.58
N ARG A 1118 60.30 -12.12 -48.89
CA ARG A 1118 59.30 -11.84 -49.94
C ARG A 1118 58.32 -13.02 -50.15
N LEU A 1119 58.82 -14.26 -50.19
CA LEU A 1119 57.95 -15.44 -50.35
C LEU A 1119 56.97 -15.63 -49.18
N ARG A 1120 57.40 -15.34 -47.94
CA ARG A 1120 56.49 -15.31 -46.78
C ARG A 1120 55.43 -14.20 -46.90
N ARG A 1121 55.79 -13.00 -47.39
CA ARG A 1121 54.84 -11.89 -47.56
C ARG A 1121 53.77 -12.22 -48.60
N LEU A 1122 54.16 -12.78 -49.75
CA LEU A 1122 53.22 -13.28 -50.79
C LEU A 1122 52.29 -14.38 -50.25
N MET A 1123 52.82 -15.30 -49.43
CA MET A 1123 51.99 -16.30 -48.74
C MET A 1123 50.99 -15.64 -47.77
N GLN A 1124 51.40 -14.64 -46.99
CA GLN A 1124 50.54 -13.94 -46.06
C GLN A 1124 49.43 -13.14 -46.78
N GLU A 1125 49.79 -12.34 -47.78
CA GLU A 1125 48.85 -11.56 -48.61
C GLU A 1125 47.77 -12.46 -49.26
N LYS A 1126 48.16 -13.67 -49.71
CA LYS A 1126 47.22 -14.67 -50.22
C LYS A 1126 46.25 -15.18 -49.16
N HIS A 1127 46.71 -15.44 -47.92
CA HIS A 1127 45.84 -15.89 -46.83
C HIS A 1127 44.89 -14.78 -46.37
N GLU A 1128 45.39 -13.54 -46.22
CA GLU A 1128 44.58 -12.37 -45.87
C GLU A 1128 43.50 -12.11 -46.92
N SER A 1129 43.84 -12.17 -48.21
CA SER A 1129 42.88 -12.08 -49.32
C SER A 1129 41.81 -13.19 -49.28
N SER A 1130 42.20 -14.40 -48.90
CA SER A 1130 41.28 -15.55 -48.76
C SER A 1130 40.30 -15.35 -47.58
N VAL A 1131 40.79 -14.86 -46.44
CA VAL A 1131 39.97 -14.55 -45.26
C VAL A 1131 39.02 -13.38 -45.54
N MET A 1132 39.50 -12.32 -46.20
CA MET A 1132 38.67 -11.19 -46.61
C MET A 1132 37.54 -11.64 -47.55
N LYS A 1133 37.85 -12.47 -48.56
CA LYS A 1133 36.84 -13.05 -49.46
C LYS A 1133 35.80 -13.90 -48.72
N ALA A 1134 36.22 -14.67 -47.72
CA ALA A 1134 35.30 -15.47 -46.89
C ALA A 1134 34.38 -14.58 -46.03
N LEU A 1135 34.93 -13.52 -45.41
CA LEU A 1135 34.16 -12.55 -44.61
C LEU A 1135 33.12 -11.81 -45.46
N SER A 1136 33.51 -11.26 -46.62
CA SER A 1136 32.56 -10.60 -47.54
C SER A 1136 31.49 -11.57 -48.07
N SER A 1137 31.83 -12.86 -48.25
CA SER A 1137 30.84 -13.88 -48.62
C SER A 1137 29.83 -14.15 -47.50
N ALA A 1138 30.26 -14.17 -46.24
CA ALA A 1138 29.38 -14.36 -45.08
C ALA A 1138 28.50 -13.13 -44.83
N GLU A 1139 29.06 -11.92 -45.00
CA GLU A 1139 28.31 -10.65 -44.87
C GLU A 1139 27.24 -10.51 -45.96
N ASN A 1140 27.56 -10.84 -47.22
CA ASN A 1140 26.58 -10.88 -48.31
C ASN A 1140 25.47 -11.92 -48.07
N LEU A 1141 25.78 -13.04 -47.41
CA LEU A 1141 24.79 -14.07 -47.06
C LEU A 1141 23.89 -13.61 -45.91
N ARG A 1142 24.43 -12.88 -44.92
CA ARG A 1142 23.66 -12.21 -43.87
C ARG A 1142 22.69 -11.17 -44.46
N VAL A 1143 23.16 -10.32 -45.37
CA VAL A 1143 22.35 -9.28 -46.01
C VAL A 1143 21.27 -9.88 -46.91
N ASN A 1144 21.55 -10.97 -47.65
CA ASN A 1144 20.51 -11.68 -48.41
C ASN A 1144 19.45 -12.31 -47.51
N HIS A 1145 19.82 -12.88 -46.35
CA HIS A 1145 18.83 -13.41 -45.41
C HIS A 1145 17.96 -12.28 -44.82
N GLU A 1146 18.56 -11.16 -44.44
CA GLU A 1146 17.86 -9.96 -43.95
C GLU A 1146 16.91 -9.38 -45.03
N LEU A 1147 17.31 -9.41 -46.31
CA LEU A 1147 16.46 -9.05 -47.45
C LEU A 1147 15.28 -10.02 -47.65
N ILE A 1148 15.52 -11.34 -47.57
CA ILE A 1148 14.45 -12.35 -47.73
C ILE A 1148 13.42 -12.22 -46.61
N VAL A 1149 13.84 -12.07 -45.36
CA VAL A 1149 12.94 -11.83 -44.22
C VAL A 1149 12.10 -10.56 -44.45
N ARG A 1150 12.71 -9.48 -44.94
CA ARG A 1150 11.98 -8.24 -45.30
C ARG A 1150 10.97 -8.41 -46.44
N ILE A 1151 11.22 -9.32 -47.39
CA ILE A 1151 10.30 -9.63 -48.48
C ILE A 1151 9.13 -10.49 -47.97
N ASP A 1152 9.41 -11.50 -47.14
CA ASP A 1152 8.38 -12.31 -46.49
C ASP A 1152 7.50 -11.46 -45.53
N GLU A 1153 8.09 -10.50 -44.81
CA GLU A 1153 7.37 -9.52 -43.95
C GLU A 1153 6.42 -8.61 -44.73
N MET A 1154 6.79 -8.18 -45.95
CA MET A 1154 5.94 -7.33 -46.79
C MET A 1154 4.89 -8.12 -47.59
N GLY A 1155 5.16 -9.40 -47.89
CA GLY A 1155 4.29 -10.26 -48.66
C GLY A 1155 4.18 -9.88 -50.15
N PRO A 1156 3.44 -10.67 -50.95
CA PRO A 1156 3.32 -10.46 -52.39
C PRO A 1156 2.36 -9.30 -52.74
N THR A 1157 2.91 -8.13 -53.05
CA THR A 1157 2.15 -6.99 -53.61
C THR A 1157 1.83 -7.23 -55.09
N ASN A 1158 0.55 -7.41 -55.42
CA ASN A 1158 0.09 -7.52 -56.80
C ASN A 1158 0.04 -6.14 -57.48
N GLU A 1159 1.10 -5.77 -58.21
CA GLU A 1159 1.06 -4.63 -59.13
C GLU A 1159 0.25 -4.98 -60.40
N ALA A 1160 -1.04 -4.65 -60.40
CA ALA A 1160 -1.92 -4.77 -61.55
C ALA A 1160 -2.74 -3.47 -61.72
N ALA A 1161 -2.38 -2.70 -62.75
CA ALA A 1161 -2.79 -1.31 -63.03
C ALA A 1161 -2.24 -0.29 -62.00
N GLN A 1162 -1.52 0.78 -62.41
CA GLN A 1162 -1.35 1.37 -63.75
C GLN A 1162 0.11 1.65 -64.10
#